data_AF-A0A8T3VUA0-F1
#
_entry.id   AF-A0A8T3VUA0-F1
#
_cell.length_a   1.000
_cell.length_b   1.000
_cell.length_c   1.000
_cell.angle_alpha   90.00
_cell.angle_beta   90.00
_cell.angle_gamma   90.00
#
_symmetry.space_group_name_H-M   'P 1'
#
loop_
_entity.id
_entity.type
_entity.pdbx_description
1 polymer ?
#
loop_
_entity_poly.entity_id
_entity_poly.type
_entity_poly.pdbx_seq_one_letter_code
_entity_poly.pdbx_strand_id
1 'polypeptide(L)'
;MSLLILAMASVSASDVSDISDNQDIISNQDSISEDTVSENVDLSVADLESSDDSDSNDSVSESDNPKIGSSEIESDSLNADSQSEGETTKNSTSIEASSSSVVYGNDYTVTLKDKNGNVLSGKNLIFTFNGNNYTRTTDSNGVASIKIDAAAGTYTISVLFEGDDLHENSSSSSKVTVSKASTSISTNTKYAVKGETYSVVLKDKDGKVLSKRNVILTYNGKTYNKTTNSKGIVSIKITGAVAKTYKLTYKFAGDEYYKASSGSVSLKVKMATSLTGASTVVKGNKYSVTLKNANGKALSGRTVTFTINGKSYKKTTNSKGVVSLKISLASPRAYDLKVKYAGSSYYGASAKEVSLFVKTPTKIINSGSSIGKGTKYYLTLKDSSNNVLSGKTVTLTYRGKTYKKTTNSKGVVSLKINSAIGKRYVLKYKFAGTKYYGPSSGSVNLRIKNATTLTGPASTTIIKGNAYKVTLKADNGKAISGQKITFTFNGKTYTRTTNKKGVASLTISAAAGKTYKFSYKFAGTSYYNRSASGTINLAVKIKSSFKNSGAVIMNNTPYLVHLKDSSGNPLASKNVTFTFDGKTYQNKTDANGTVGLLINVASPKVAKLTYKFAGDNKYDASSGSVSLDAKSDKIFTFDHIVAGAVKLRTFVEKNGKMAATISINGIKMNMSSFAYLLAKAVENINNGKKSDVALVDVQTNYTNGGNSSINADLNKTKYVELSKDLTDYIEDEGRLPNFISTVIGKMSPNLYIYGLAKSLDFYSDMNRLPNYVTFDARDVNGGNGNVTKKGNASQYKKGLNEVQSLSSSELAKYLKSSGNDALNSAIKSLANSLTAGKSTVWAKAEAIFNWVRDNVDYEYYANTKYKATGTLSKKKGNCCDHANLIVALCRAADIPARYSHGKNCKFSSGLNTGHVWAQIYVDGVWYSADATSSRNKLGNIQNWNTNSFTLKGQYIHLEF
;
A
#
# COMPACT_ATOMS: atom_id res chain seq x y z
N MET A 1 26.26 -6.07 63.00
CA MET A 1 26.54 -7.42 62.48
C MET A 1 26.34 -7.37 60.97
N SER A 2 27.29 -6.84 60.18
CA SER A 2 28.63 -7.37 59.83
C SER A 2 28.46 -8.61 58.94
N LEU A 3 28.91 -8.74 57.67
CA LEU A 3 29.98 -8.19 56.82
C LEU A 3 29.46 -8.29 55.34
N LEU A 4 29.63 -7.35 54.40
CA LEU A 4 30.82 -6.80 53.69
C LEU A 4 31.36 -7.66 52.52
N ILE A 5 31.43 -7.04 51.32
CA ILE A 5 32.46 -7.05 50.23
C ILE A 5 31.75 -6.72 48.88
N LEU A 6 31.83 -5.48 48.35
CA LEU A 6 32.89 -4.82 47.51
C LEU A 6 32.54 -4.91 46.00
N ALA A 7 31.88 -3.91 45.39
CA ALA A 7 32.38 -2.67 44.77
C ALA A 7 33.06 -2.85 43.39
N MET A 8 32.50 -2.21 42.36
CA MET A 8 33.22 -1.32 41.43
C MET A 8 32.23 -0.46 40.62
N ALA A 9 32.58 0.82 40.51
CA ALA A 9 31.82 1.90 39.90
C ALA A 9 32.26 2.14 38.44
N SER A 10 31.36 2.71 37.64
CA SER A 10 31.74 3.61 36.53
C SER A 10 30.59 4.58 36.26
N VAL A 11 30.81 5.84 36.63
CA VAL A 11 30.01 7.00 36.24
C VAL A 11 30.47 7.46 34.86
N SER A 12 29.54 7.84 34.00
CA SER A 12 29.77 8.81 32.93
C SER A 12 28.49 9.62 32.72
N ALA A 13 28.58 10.92 32.97
CA ALA A 13 27.59 11.93 32.64
C ALA A 13 28.12 12.79 31.48
N SER A 14 27.26 13.08 30.51
CA SER A 14 27.34 14.09 29.41
C SER A 14 26.30 13.65 28.35
N ASP A 15 25.44 14.42 27.69
CA ASP A 15 25.02 15.83 27.63
C ASP A 15 23.61 15.81 26.99
N VAL A 16 22.64 16.57 27.50
CA VAL A 16 22.00 17.76 26.87
C VAL A 16 22.07 17.84 25.34
N SER A 17 20.92 17.64 24.68
CA SER A 17 20.30 18.33 23.51
C SER A 17 19.28 17.33 22.91
N ASP A 18 18.11 17.64 22.34
CA ASP A 18 17.44 18.84 21.87
C ASP A 18 15.92 18.61 22.02
N ILE A 19 15.21 19.65 22.45
CA ILE A 19 13.76 19.79 22.27
C ILE A 19 13.60 20.55 20.95
N SER A 20 12.88 19.97 19.99
CA SER A 20 12.36 20.73 18.84
C SER A 20 10.87 20.40 18.65
N ASP A 21 10.07 21.40 18.99
CA ASP A 21 8.95 21.94 18.23
C ASP A 21 7.86 21.01 17.70
N ASN A 22 6.66 21.22 18.25
CA ASN A 22 5.44 21.16 17.46
C ASN A 22 4.55 22.34 17.87
N GLN A 23 4.76 23.48 17.22
CA GLN A 23 3.72 24.50 17.07
C GLN A 23 2.73 24.02 16.02
N ASP A 24 1.43 24.18 16.30
CA ASP A 24 0.47 24.54 15.27
C ASP A 24 -0.72 25.28 15.92
N ILE A 25 -0.61 26.60 15.82
CA ILE A 25 -1.58 27.56 15.29
C ILE A 25 -3.04 27.44 15.77
N ILE A 26 -3.39 28.42 16.61
CA ILE A 26 -4.74 28.96 16.81
C ILE A 26 -4.98 30.02 15.73
N SER A 27 -6.09 29.93 15.00
CA SER A 27 -6.71 31.10 14.37
C SER A 27 -8.21 31.12 14.66
N ASN A 28 -8.65 32.29 15.11
CA ASN A 28 -9.99 32.67 15.54
C ASN A 28 -10.85 33.16 14.36
N GLN A 29 -12.18 33.04 14.55
CA GLN A 29 -13.27 33.94 14.09
C GLN A 29 -13.54 34.04 12.57
N ASP A 30 -14.76 34.28 12.07
CA ASP A 30 -16.11 34.60 12.57
C ASP A 30 -17.09 34.28 11.40
N SER A 31 -18.37 33.96 11.69
CA SER A 31 -19.51 34.66 11.08
C SER A 31 -20.85 34.06 11.50
N ILE A 32 -21.70 34.97 11.96
CA ILE A 32 -23.07 34.91 12.44
C ILE A 32 -24.08 34.61 11.32
N SER A 33 -25.17 33.90 11.64
CA SER A 33 -26.52 34.30 11.24
C SER A 33 -27.57 33.70 12.19
N GLU A 34 -28.31 34.60 12.82
CA GLU A 34 -29.51 34.36 13.63
C GLU A 34 -30.61 33.68 12.80
N ASP A 35 -31.40 32.81 13.43
CA ASP A 35 -32.83 33.10 13.50
C ASP A 35 -33.52 32.38 14.68
N THR A 36 -34.46 33.12 15.25
CA THR A 36 -35.35 32.84 16.38
C THR A 36 -36.30 31.66 16.08
N VAL A 37 -36.82 30.91 17.06
CA VAL A 37 -38.06 31.20 17.81
C VAL A 37 -38.15 30.30 19.06
N SER A 38 -38.72 30.92 20.10
CA SER A 38 -39.08 30.50 21.45
C SER A 38 -39.72 29.12 21.65
N GLU A 39 -39.40 28.48 22.79
CA GLU A 39 -40.34 28.27 23.92
C GLU A 39 -39.59 27.68 25.15
N ASN A 40 -39.31 28.53 26.16
CA ASN A 40 -39.84 28.47 27.54
C ASN A 40 -40.32 27.08 28.05
N VAL A 41 -39.99 26.51 29.22
CA VAL A 41 -39.57 27.03 30.54
C VAL A 41 -38.85 25.91 31.34
N ASP A 42 -38.02 26.38 32.26
CA ASP A 42 -37.16 25.71 33.24
C ASP A 42 -37.89 25.25 34.54
N LEU A 43 -37.15 24.52 35.38
CA LEU A 43 -37.25 24.37 36.85
C LEU A 43 -38.14 23.30 37.52
N SER A 44 -37.41 22.27 37.98
CA SER A 44 -37.38 21.66 39.32
C SER A 44 -37.61 22.65 40.50
N VAL A 45 -38.11 22.36 41.72
CA VAL A 45 -37.88 21.31 42.75
C VAL A 45 -38.92 21.51 43.89
N ALA A 46 -39.43 20.41 44.50
CA ALA A 46 -39.93 20.16 45.89
C ALA A 46 -40.87 21.17 46.62
N ASP A 47 -41.74 20.83 47.58
CA ASP A 47 -41.81 19.75 48.57
C ASP A 47 -43.22 19.75 49.24
N LEU A 48 -43.62 18.60 49.83
CA LEU A 48 -44.54 18.37 50.98
C LEU A 48 -46.04 18.79 50.93
N GLU A 49 -46.98 17.82 51.00
CA GLU A 49 -47.70 17.40 52.24
C GLU A 49 -48.87 16.39 51.97
N SER A 50 -49.02 15.50 52.96
CA SER A 50 -50.10 14.62 53.44
C SER A 50 -51.44 14.34 52.71
N SER A 51 -51.71 13.02 52.63
CA SER A 51 -52.90 12.25 53.08
C SER A 51 -54.30 12.38 52.46
N ASP A 52 -54.76 11.21 51.99
CA ASP A 52 -56.03 10.50 52.24
C ASP A 52 -57.34 10.85 51.49
N ASP A 53 -58.02 9.73 51.15
CA ASP A 53 -59.42 9.47 50.77
C ASP A 53 -59.93 9.99 49.40
N SER A 54 -60.15 9.11 48.41
CA SER A 54 -61.31 8.21 48.23
C SER A 54 -62.64 8.97 48.13
N ASP A 55 -63.28 9.01 46.96
CA ASP A 55 -64.12 7.91 46.52
C ASP A 55 -64.54 8.03 45.06
N SER A 56 -64.74 6.87 44.47
CA SER A 56 -65.28 6.59 43.14
C SER A 56 -66.75 6.99 43.03
N ASN A 57 -67.10 7.66 41.92
CA ASN A 57 -68.47 7.70 41.42
C ASN A 57 -68.53 6.81 40.17
N ASP A 58 -69.17 5.66 40.31
CA ASP A 58 -69.38 4.69 39.23
C ASP A 58 -70.74 4.95 38.58
N SER A 59 -70.72 4.83 37.26
CA SER A 59 -71.81 4.96 36.32
C SER A 59 -72.94 3.95 36.58
N VAL A 60 -74.18 4.43 36.51
CA VAL A 60 -75.39 3.59 36.45
C VAL A 60 -75.89 3.56 35.00
N SER A 61 -76.03 2.36 34.46
CA SER A 61 -76.97 2.03 33.39
C SER A 61 -77.57 0.68 33.71
N GLU A 62 -78.90 0.59 33.77
CA GLU A 62 -79.67 -0.33 32.92
C GLU A 62 -81.18 -0.15 33.15
N SER A 63 -81.89 -0.32 32.05
CA SER A 63 -83.31 -0.12 31.82
C SER A 63 -84.12 -1.35 32.23
N ASP A 64 -85.40 -1.16 32.58
CA ASP A 64 -86.53 -1.68 31.80
C ASP A 64 -87.86 -1.57 32.59
N ASN A 65 -88.79 -0.84 31.97
CA ASN A 65 -90.25 -0.91 32.12
C ASN A 65 -90.72 -2.14 31.27
N PRO A 66 -91.98 -2.66 31.26
CA PRO A 66 -93.19 -1.88 31.48
C PRO A 66 -94.50 -2.58 31.95
N LYS A 67 -95.54 -1.74 32.05
CA LYS A 67 -97.00 -1.97 31.86
C LYS A 67 -97.75 -2.77 32.93
N ILE A 68 -99.04 -2.56 33.20
CA ILE A 68 -100.10 -1.52 33.05
C ILE A 68 -101.28 -2.18 33.81
N GLY A 69 -102.15 -1.41 34.47
CA GLY A 69 -103.41 -1.99 34.97
C GLY A 69 -104.21 -1.05 35.86
N SER A 70 -104.95 -0.17 35.21
CA SER A 70 -105.90 0.82 35.71
C SER A 70 -107.23 0.23 36.21
N SER A 71 -107.78 0.84 37.27
CA SER A 71 -109.21 1.08 37.59
C SER A 71 -109.28 1.18 39.13
N GLU A 72 -109.88 2.15 39.80
CA GLU A 72 -110.86 3.18 39.47
C GLU A 72 -111.02 4.03 40.75
N ILE A 73 -111.27 5.34 40.59
CA ILE A 73 -112.33 6.13 41.27
C ILE A 73 -112.20 6.29 42.81
N GLU A 74 -112.25 7.46 43.46
CA GLU A 74 -112.92 8.76 43.23
C GLU A 74 -112.23 9.81 44.14
N SER A 75 -111.99 11.02 43.63
CA SER A 75 -112.56 12.31 44.10
C SER A 75 -112.08 12.79 45.49
N ASP A 76 -111.87 14.07 45.78
CA ASP A 76 -112.09 15.32 45.06
C ASP A 76 -111.30 16.40 45.84
N SER A 77 -110.73 17.37 45.11
CA SER A 77 -110.81 18.83 45.31
C SER A 77 -110.61 19.44 46.74
N LEU A 78 -109.87 20.52 46.99
CA LEU A 78 -110.14 21.88 46.52
C LEU A 78 -109.03 22.85 46.98
N ASN A 79 -108.81 23.84 46.13
CA ASN A 79 -108.27 25.15 46.45
C ASN A 79 -109.40 26.02 47.02
N ALA A 80 -109.03 27.13 47.69
CA ALA A 80 -109.84 28.26 48.15
C ALA A 80 -110.36 28.23 49.61
N ASP A 81 -109.59 28.93 50.43
CA ASP A 81 -110.04 29.79 51.52
C ASP A 81 -111.19 30.73 51.08
N SER A 82 -112.26 30.76 51.86
CA SER A 82 -113.11 31.93 52.01
C SER A 82 -113.41 32.13 53.50
N GLN A 83 -112.79 33.17 54.04
CA GLN A 83 -113.14 33.93 55.24
C GLN A 83 -114.49 33.60 55.91
N SER A 84 -114.47 33.43 57.23
CA SER A 84 -115.09 34.42 58.13
C SER A 84 -114.68 34.19 59.58
N GLU A 85 -114.65 35.29 60.31
CA GLU A 85 -114.09 35.50 61.64
C GLU A 85 -114.83 34.72 62.73
N GLY A 86 -114.05 34.05 63.58
CA GLY A 86 -114.48 33.55 64.87
C GLY A 86 -113.25 33.48 65.77
N GLU A 87 -113.33 34.07 66.97
CA GLU A 87 -112.27 34.07 67.98
C GLU A 87 -111.61 32.68 68.07
N THR A 88 -110.35 32.58 67.67
CA THR A 88 -109.60 31.34 67.64
C THR A 88 -109.20 30.95 69.06
N THR A 89 -109.99 30.09 69.70
CA THR A 89 -109.48 29.27 70.80
C THR A 89 -108.39 28.36 70.24
N LYS A 90 -107.12 28.61 70.58
CA LYS A 90 -105.98 27.79 70.16
C LYS A 90 -106.21 26.33 70.53
N ASN A 91 -105.76 25.40 69.69
CA ASN A 91 -105.90 23.97 69.99
C ASN A 91 -104.90 23.57 71.08
N SER A 92 -105.40 22.97 72.17
CA SER A 92 -104.56 22.37 73.20
C SER A 92 -103.63 21.32 72.60
N THR A 93 -102.39 21.24 73.09
CA THR A 93 -101.37 20.31 72.59
C THR A 93 -100.91 19.33 73.67
N SER A 94 -100.37 18.19 73.25
CA SER A 94 -99.78 17.17 74.14
C SER A 94 -98.42 16.69 73.62
N ILE A 95 -97.49 16.45 74.54
CA ILE A 95 -96.15 15.91 74.25
C ILE A 95 -96.04 14.52 74.84
N GLU A 96 -95.90 13.52 73.98
CA GLU A 96 -95.81 12.11 74.38
C GLU A 96 -94.38 11.59 74.16
N ALA A 97 -93.77 11.05 75.21
CA ALA A 97 -92.47 10.39 75.10
C ALA A 97 -92.62 8.98 74.53
N SER A 98 -91.72 8.60 73.62
CA SER A 98 -91.74 7.27 72.99
C SER A 98 -91.35 6.12 73.94
N SER A 99 -90.61 6.42 75.01
CA SER A 99 -90.19 5.43 76.01
C SER A 99 -89.75 6.08 77.32
N SER A 100 -89.84 5.35 78.43
CA SER A 100 -89.34 5.76 79.74
C SER A 100 -87.87 5.37 80.00
N SER A 101 -87.19 4.79 79.00
CA SER A 101 -85.80 4.35 79.11
C SER A 101 -85.05 4.46 77.79
N VAL A 102 -83.77 4.82 77.85
CA VAL A 102 -82.90 5.04 76.69
C VAL A 102 -81.51 4.45 76.95
N VAL A 103 -80.81 4.01 75.91
CA VAL A 103 -79.43 3.52 76.03
C VAL A 103 -78.47 4.69 75.80
N TYR A 104 -77.37 4.76 76.55
CA TYR A 104 -76.31 5.74 76.32
C TYR A 104 -75.93 5.86 74.83
N GLY A 105 -75.91 7.09 74.32
CA GLY A 105 -75.60 7.42 72.93
C GLY A 105 -76.75 7.22 71.93
N ASN A 106 -77.91 6.71 72.35
CA ASN A 106 -79.12 6.65 71.53
C ASN A 106 -79.97 7.92 71.69
N ASP A 107 -80.89 8.11 70.75
CA ASP A 107 -81.80 9.24 70.75
C ASP A 107 -83.02 8.97 71.64
N TYR A 108 -83.40 9.98 72.43
CA TYR A 108 -84.68 10.05 73.14
C TYR A 108 -85.64 10.88 72.30
N THR A 109 -86.82 10.32 72.01
CA THR A 109 -87.77 10.91 71.07
C THR A 109 -89.10 11.23 71.76
N VAL A 110 -89.73 12.33 71.33
CA VAL A 110 -91.09 12.71 71.75
C VAL A 110 -91.91 13.09 70.52
N THR A 111 -93.22 12.93 70.61
CA THR A 111 -94.18 13.34 69.57
C THR A 111 -95.06 14.46 70.10
N LEU A 112 -95.19 15.55 69.33
CA LEU A 112 -96.12 16.64 69.61
C LEU A 112 -97.43 16.41 68.84
N LYS A 113 -98.57 16.46 69.53
CA LYS A 113 -99.90 16.29 68.96
C LYS A 113 -100.86 17.41 69.37
N ASP A 114 -101.86 17.68 68.54
CA ASP A 114 -103.01 18.52 68.91
C ASP A 114 -104.06 17.72 69.74
N LYS A 115 -105.11 18.41 70.20
CA LYS A 115 -106.24 17.84 70.96
C LYS A 115 -106.99 16.70 70.24
N ASN A 116 -106.87 16.63 68.91
CA ASN A 116 -107.52 15.62 68.08
C ASN A 116 -106.59 14.41 67.82
N GLY A 117 -105.36 14.45 68.34
CA GLY A 117 -104.36 13.40 68.16
C GLY A 117 -103.53 13.55 66.87
N ASN A 118 -103.71 14.62 66.11
CA ASN A 118 -102.92 14.87 64.89
C ASN A 118 -101.51 15.31 65.27
N VAL A 119 -100.51 14.80 64.55
CA VAL A 119 -99.10 15.13 64.78
C VAL A 119 -98.76 16.53 64.24
N LEU A 120 -97.96 17.27 65.01
CA LEU A 120 -97.59 18.65 64.65
C LEU A 120 -96.15 18.70 64.14
N SER A 121 -96.00 18.77 62.82
CA SER A 121 -94.71 18.88 62.11
C SER A 121 -94.17 20.32 62.11
N GLY A 122 -92.84 20.48 62.06
CA GLY A 122 -92.18 21.77 61.92
C GLY A 122 -92.20 22.66 63.17
N LYS A 123 -92.56 22.12 64.33
CA LYS A 123 -92.69 22.87 65.60
C LYS A 123 -91.43 22.72 66.45
N ASN A 124 -90.99 23.82 67.05
CA ASN A 124 -89.80 23.83 67.90
C ASN A 124 -90.15 23.37 69.32
N LEU A 125 -89.52 22.29 69.77
CA LEU A 125 -89.58 21.80 71.15
C LEU A 125 -88.26 22.08 71.86
N ILE A 126 -88.33 22.57 73.09
CA ILE A 126 -87.18 22.80 73.96
C ILE A 126 -87.07 21.63 74.93
N PHE A 127 -86.08 20.77 74.71
CA PHE A 127 -85.74 19.69 75.64
C PHE A 127 -84.78 20.20 76.71
N THR A 128 -85.15 20.09 77.98
CA THR A 128 -84.26 20.29 79.12
C THR A 128 -83.78 18.95 79.62
N PHE A 129 -82.49 18.66 79.48
CA PHE A 129 -81.85 17.44 79.96
C PHE A 129 -80.52 17.74 80.64
N ASN A 130 -80.37 17.25 81.88
CA ASN A 130 -79.17 17.44 82.70
C ASN A 130 -78.73 18.92 82.81
N GLY A 131 -79.70 19.82 83.01
CA GLY A 131 -79.49 21.27 83.14
C GLY A 131 -79.24 22.04 81.83
N ASN A 132 -79.23 21.36 80.67
CA ASN A 132 -79.01 21.98 79.37
C ASN A 132 -80.29 21.96 78.52
N ASN A 133 -80.50 23.04 77.76
CA ASN A 133 -81.63 23.19 76.85
C ASN A 133 -81.21 22.86 75.41
N TYR A 134 -82.02 22.06 74.73
CA TYR A 134 -81.82 21.65 73.34
C TYR A 134 -83.10 21.92 72.55
N THR A 135 -83.07 22.91 71.66
CA THR A 135 -84.19 23.16 70.74
C THR A 135 -84.14 22.18 69.57
N ARG A 136 -85.25 21.51 69.28
CA ARG A 136 -85.39 20.55 68.19
C ARG A 136 -86.73 20.76 67.50
N THR A 137 -86.69 20.77 66.17
CA THR A 137 -87.90 20.89 65.36
C THR A 137 -88.49 19.50 65.13
N THR A 138 -89.82 19.38 65.24
CA THR A 138 -90.54 18.14 64.93
C THR A 138 -90.50 17.83 63.43
N ASP A 139 -90.31 16.55 63.10
CA ASP A 139 -90.34 16.05 61.71
C ASP A 139 -91.77 15.93 61.17
N SER A 140 -91.93 15.39 59.95
CA SER A 140 -93.23 15.19 59.31
C SER A 140 -94.20 14.28 60.09
N ASN A 141 -93.68 13.47 61.02
CA ASN A 141 -94.48 12.63 61.92
C ASN A 141 -94.71 13.28 63.28
N GLY A 142 -94.38 14.57 63.43
CA GLY A 142 -94.43 15.32 64.69
C GLY A 142 -93.40 14.90 65.72
N VAL A 143 -92.34 14.17 65.33
CA VAL A 143 -91.33 13.63 66.23
C VAL A 143 -90.13 14.57 66.33
N ALA A 144 -89.67 14.86 67.55
CA ALA A 144 -88.38 15.51 67.79
C ALA A 144 -87.51 14.63 68.69
N SER A 145 -86.19 14.75 68.57
CA SER A 145 -85.26 13.90 69.32
C SER A 145 -83.98 14.60 69.79
N ILE A 146 -83.46 14.14 70.93
CA ILE A 146 -82.14 14.51 71.43
C ILE A 146 -81.31 13.26 71.71
N LYS A 147 -80.01 13.31 71.43
CA LYS A 147 -79.08 12.23 71.80
C LYS A 147 -78.79 12.27 73.29
N ILE A 148 -78.87 11.13 73.94
CA ILE A 148 -78.63 11.02 75.38
C ILE A 148 -77.18 10.66 75.66
N ASP A 149 -76.39 11.67 76.01
CA ASP A 149 -74.96 11.57 76.35
C ASP A 149 -74.73 11.73 77.86
N ALA A 150 -75.37 10.88 78.67
CA ALA A 150 -75.23 10.88 80.12
C ALA A 150 -74.93 9.47 80.66
N ALA A 151 -74.23 9.40 81.80
CA ALA A 151 -73.93 8.13 82.46
C ALA A 151 -75.22 7.41 82.86
N ALA A 152 -75.18 6.09 83.01
CA ALA A 152 -76.37 5.33 83.37
C ALA A 152 -76.94 5.77 84.74
N GLY A 153 -78.24 6.05 84.78
CA GLY A 153 -78.92 6.64 85.93
C GLY A 153 -80.33 7.11 85.57
N THR A 154 -81.08 7.61 86.54
CA THR A 154 -82.41 8.18 86.32
C THR A 154 -82.30 9.70 86.29
N TYR A 155 -82.79 10.30 85.20
CA TYR A 155 -82.75 11.74 84.98
C TYR A 155 -84.16 12.26 84.71
N THR A 156 -84.40 13.53 85.02
CA THR A 156 -85.60 14.21 84.55
C THR A 156 -85.33 14.80 83.17
N ILE A 157 -86.18 14.49 82.19
CA ILE A 157 -86.26 15.23 80.92
C ILE A 157 -87.56 16.00 80.94
N SER A 158 -87.46 17.30 80.72
CA SER A 158 -88.62 18.16 80.48
C SER A 158 -88.61 18.61 79.03
N VAL A 159 -89.76 18.66 78.38
CA VAL A 159 -89.91 19.17 77.02
C VAL A 159 -91.00 20.23 77.05
N LEU A 160 -90.69 21.39 76.48
CA LEU A 160 -91.61 22.51 76.36
C LEU A 160 -91.87 22.80 74.89
N PHE A 161 -93.14 22.86 74.52
CA PHE A 161 -93.62 23.58 73.36
C PHE A 161 -94.19 24.91 73.84
N GLU A 162 -93.62 26.03 73.40
CA GLU A 162 -94.04 27.38 73.85
C GLU A 162 -95.40 27.82 73.25
N GLY A 163 -95.99 27.02 72.36
CA GLY A 163 -97.19 27.37 71.61
C GLY A 163 -96.87 28.13 70.32
N ASP A 164 -97.89 28.32 69.50
CA ASP A 164 -97.86 29.20 68.33
C ASP A 164 -99.21 29.89 68.15
N ASP A 165 -99.44 30.55 67.03
CA ASP A 165 -100.69 31.28 66.76
C ASP A 165 -101.94 30.36 66.72
N LEU A 166 -101.76 29.06 66.43
CA LEU A 166 -102.84 28.09 66.27
C LEU A 166 -102.93 27.07 67.42
N HIS A 167 -101.85 26.89 68.18
CA HIS A 167 -101.70 25.83 69.18
C HIS A 167 -101.26 26.39 70.54
N GLU A 168 -101.89 25.92 71.61
CA GLU A 168 -101.49 26.29 72.98
C GLU A 168 -100.13 25.69 73.34
N ASN A 169 -99.45 26.32 74.29
CA ASN A 169 -98.24 25.75 74.87
C ASN A 169 -98.55 24.43 75.59
N SER A 170 -97.60 23.50 75.57
CA SER A 170 -97.66 22.29 76.38
C SER A 170 -96.29 21.95 76.89
N SER A 171 -96.25 21.33 78.07
CA SER A 171 -95.02 20.82 78.63
C SER A 171 -95.22 19.39 79.14
N SER A 172 -94.16 18.61 79.06
CA SER A 172 -94.10 17.26 79.61
C SER A 172 -92.83 17.14 80.42
N SER A 173 -92.90 16.50 81.58
CA SER A 173 -91.75 16.24 82.42
C SER A 173 -91.83 14.82 82.95
N SER A 174 -90.80 14.02 82.67
CA SER A 174 -90.78 12.61 83.05
C SER A 174 -89.38 12.18 83.50
N LYS A 175 -89.35 11.11 84.29
CA LYS A 175 -88.10 10.43 84.64
C LYS A 175 -87.76 9.46 83.51
N VAL A 176 -86.60 9.65 82.88
CA VAL A 176 -86.03 8.70 81.93
C VAL A 176 -84.90 7.91 82.61
N THR A 177 -84.89 6.61 82.41
CA THR A 177 -83.77 5.76 82.85
C THR A 177 -82.77 5.58 81.72
N VAL A 178 -81.56 6.08 81.90
CA VAL A 178 -80.44 5.87 80.97
C VAL A 178 -79.72 4.58 81.34
N SER A 179 -79.62 3.65 80.39
CA SER A 179 -78.92 2.38 80.55
C SER A 179 -77.60 2.35 79.77
N LYS A 180 -76.64 1.54 80.24
CA LYS A 180 -75.30 1.46 79.63
C LYS A 180 -75.33 0.85 78.22
N ALA A 181 -74.52 1.37 77.31
CA ALA A 181 -74.36 0.83 75.96
C ALA A 181 -73.55 -0.48 75.96
N SER A 182 -73.94 -1.44 75.11
CA SER A 182 -73.21 -2.71 74.95
C SER A 182 -71.84 -2.47 74.30
N THR A 183 -70.85 -3.30 74.65
CA THR A 183 -69.52 -3.27 74.05
C THR A 183 -69.12 -4.64 73.51
N SER A 184 -68.17 -4.64 72.57
CA SER A 184 -67.53 -5.84 72.06
C SER A 184 -66.01 -5.68 72.11
N ILE A 185 -65.32 -6.69 72.64
CA ILE A 185 -63.87 -6.77 72.60
C ILE A 185 -63.46 -8.02 71.83
N SER A 186 -62.61 -7.87 70.83
CA SER A 186 -62.27 -8.98 69.94
C SER A 186 -60.90 -8.85 69.29
N THR A 187 -60.49 -9.90 68.58
CA THR A 187 -59.27 -9.97 67.80
C THR A 187 -59.53 -10.80 66.54
N ASN A 188 -58.76 -10.54 65.48
CA ASN A 188 -59.01 -11.11 64.15
C ASN A 188 -58.12 -12.31 63.80
N THR A 189 -57.20 -12.72 64.67
CA THR A 189 -56.28 -13.83 64.38
C THR A 189 -56.04 -14.72 65.60
N LYS A 190 -56.04 -16.03 65.39
CA LYS A 190 -55.68 -17.03 66.42
C LYS A 190 -54.18 -17.36 66.48
N TYR A 191 -53.34 -16.64 65.74
CA TYR A 191 -51.90 -16.88 65.67
C TYR A 191 -51.10 -15.69 66.18
N ALA A 192 -50.05 -15.96 66.96
CA ALA A 192 -49.05 -14.96 67.35
C ALA A 192 -47.64 -15.44 67.00
N VAL A 193 -46.72 -14.50 66.91
CA VAL A 193 -45.28 -14.77 66.72
C VAL A 193 -44.56 -14.43 68.02
N LYS A 194 -43.71 -15.34 68.50
CA LYS A 194 -42.90 -15.13 69.70
C LYS A 194 -41.98 -13.92 69.50
N GLY A 195 -42.05 -12.99 70.45
CA GLY A 195 -41.32 -11.73 70.43
C GLY A 195 -42.15 -10.55 69.91
N GLU A 196 -43.23 -10.80 69.17
CA GLU A 196 -44.09 -9.76 68.59
C GLU A 196 -45.24 -9.37 69.54
N THR A 197 -45.87 -8.23 69.27
CA THR A 197 -47.08 -7.78 69.98
C THR A 197 -48.34 -8.42 69.42
N TYR A 198 -49.26 -8.77 70.29
CA TYR A 198 -50.60 -9.23 69.95
C TYR A 198 -51.64 -8.25 70.50
N SER A 199 -52.66 -7.97 69.70
CA SER A 199 -53.60 -6.87 69.95
C SER A 199 -55.05 -7.35 69.99
N VAL A 200 -55.85 -6.69 70.82
CA VAL A 200 -57.32 -6.81 70.85
C VAL A 200 -57.92 -5.39 70.75
N VAL A 201 -59.14 -5.29 70.21
CA VAL A 201 -59.83 -4.02 69.95
C VAL A 201 -61.14 -3.99 70.72
N LEU A 202 -61.39 -2.90 71.46
CA LEU A 202 -62.63 -2.62 72.16
C LEU A 202 -63.48 -1.64 71.33
N LYS A 203 -64.74 -2.00 71.10
CA LYS A 203 -65.74 -1.24 70.35
C LYS A 203 -67.07 -1.17 71.11
N ASP A 204 -67.90 -0.19 70.81
CA ASP A 204 -69.30 -0.18 71.21
C ASP A 204 -70.19 -1.02 70.27
N LYS A 205 -71.51 -0.99 70.49
CA LYS A 205 -72.52 -1.70 69.69
C LYS A 205 -72.55 -1.30 68.22
N ASP A 206 -72.15 -0.06 67.90
CA ASP A 206 -72.18 0.48 66.54
C ASP A 206 -70.82 0.29 65.83
N GLY A 207 -69.87 -0.38 66.50
CA GLY A 207 -68.54 -0.68 65.97
C GLY A 207 -67.53 0.45 66.14
N LYS A 208 -67.91 1.55 66.82
CA LYS A 208 -67.00 2.68 67.12
C LYS A 208 -66.01 2.26 68.20
N VAL A 209 -64.74 2.61 67.97
CA VAL A 209 -63.65 2.24 68.87
C VAL A 209 -63.68 3.03 70.16
N LEU A 210 -63.44 2.35 71.29
CA LEU A 210 -63.48 2.99 72.62
C LEU A 210 -62.06 3.22 73.13
N SER A 211 -61.63 4.47 73.12
CA SER A 211 -60.32 4.89 73.63
C SER A 211 -60.32 5.17 75.13
N LYS A 212 -59.13 5.17 75.75
CA LYS A 212 -58.91 5.51 77.17
C LYS A 212 -59.66 4.62 78.19
N ARG A 213 -60.06 3.41 77.80
CA ARG A 213 -60.74 2.45 78.68
C ARG A 213 -59.79 1.36 79.14
N ASN A 214 -59.89 0.96 80.41
CA ASN A 214 -59.03 -0.06 81.00
C ASN A 214 -59.51 -1.46 80.63
N VAL A 215 -58.63 -2.24 80.01
CA VAL A 215 -58.85 -3.62 79.60
C VAL A 215 -57.82 -4.51 80.28
N ILE A 216 -58.31 -5.62 80.83
CA ILE A 216 -57.51 -6.64 81.49
C ILE A 216 -57.26 -7.76 80.49
N LEU A 217 -56.00 -8.08 80.20
CA LEU A 217 -55.60 -9.24 79.40
C LEU A 217 -54.89 -10.26 80.29
N THR A 218 -55.22 -11.53 80.17
CA THR A 218 -54.51 -12.60 80.87
C THR A 218 -53.89 -13.56 79.86
N TYR A 219 -52.57 -13.64 79.86
CA TYR A 219 -51.78 -14.49 78.96
C TYR A 219 -50.71 -15.25 79.74
N ASN A 220 -50.68 -16.57 79.57
CA ASN A 220 -49.69 -17.45 80.22
C ASN A 220 -49.63 -17.25 81.74
N GLY A 221 -50.79 -17.16 82.40
CA GLY A 221 -50.91 -16.96 83.85
C GLY A 221 -50.62 -15.53 84.34
N LYS A 222 -50.16 -14.62 83.46
CA LYS A 222 -49.88 -13.22 83.82
C LYS A 222 -51.00 -12.29 83.37
N THR A 223 -51.39 -11.39 84.26
CA THR A 223 -52.39 -10.35 84.02
C THR A 223 -51.72 -9.03 83.59
N TYR A 224 -52.30 -8.39 82.59
CA TYR A 224 -51.87 -7.11 82.03
C TYR A 224 -53.05 -6.14 82.03
N ASN A 225 -52.96 -5.08 82.83
CA ASN A 225 -53.92 -3.98 82.80
C ASN A 225 -53.41 -2.94 81.79
N LYS A 226 -54.17 -2.74 80.72
CA LYS A 226 -53.80 -1.84 79.62
C LYS A 226 -54.96 -0.90 79.32
N THR A 227 -54.65 0.33 78.99
CA THR A 227 -55.63 1.32 78.56
C THR A 227 -55.68 1.35 77.03
N THR A 228 -56.89 1.35 76.46
CA THR A 228 -57.06 1.42 75.01
C THR A 228 -56.52 2.74 74.45
N ASN A 229 -55.80 2.67 73.32
CA ASN A 229 -55.34 3.87 72.60
C ASN A 229 -56.49 4.56 71.84
N SER A 230 -56.21 5.62 71.09
CA SER A 230 -57.21 6.34 70.27
C SER A 230 -57.94 5.45 69.25
N LYS A 231 -57.35 4.31 68.87
CA LYS A 231 -57.94 3.30 67.97
C LYS A 231 -58.67 2.17 68.71
N GLY A 232 -58.87 2.28 70.03
CA GLY A 232 -59.50 1.24 70.85
C GLY A 232 -58.64 0.00 71.08
N ILE A 233 -57.33 0.06 70.80
CA ILE A 233 -56.43 -1.10 70.81
C ILE A 233 -55.68 -1.20 72.13
N VAL A 234 -55.55 -2.42 72.65
CA VAL A 234 -54.56 -2.79 73.67
C VAL A 234 -53.69 -3.95 73.18
N SER A 235 -52.40 -3.91 73.52
CA SER A 235 -51.41 -4.88 73.03
C SER A 235 -50.51 -5.43 74.14
N ILE A 236 -50.09 -6.68 73.99
CA ILE A 236 -49.10 -7.35 74.85
C ILE A 236 -48.05 -8.06 74.02
N LYS A 237 -46.81 -8.16 74.52
CA LYS A 237 -45.73 -8.91 73.87
C LYS A 237 -45.88 -10.41 74.14
N ILE A 238 -45.77 -11.23 73.10
CA ILE A 238 -45.95 -12.69 73.19
C ILE A 238 -44.62 -13.38 73.47
N THR A 239 -44.48 -13.99 74.64
CA THR A 239 -43.20 -14.58 75.12
C THR A 239 -43.24 -16.10 75.29
N GLY A 240 -44.40 -16.74 75.20
CA GLY A 240 -44.57 -18.17 75.44
C GLY A 240 -43.75 -19.07 74.50
N ALA A 241 -43.58 -20.33 74.90
CA ALA A 241 -43.00 -21.39 74.09
C ALA A 241 -43.73 -21.54 72.75
N VAL A 242 -42.96 -21.80 71.69
CA VAL A 242 -43.46 -21.94 70.31
C VAL A 242 -44.15 -23.29 70.10
N ALA A 243 -45.12 -23.34 69.18
CA ALA A 243 -45.96 -24.48 68.84
C ALA A 243 -46.81 -24.99 70.02
N LYS A 244 -46.98 -24.16 71.04
CA LYS A 244 -47.95 -24.33 72.12
C LYS A 244 -49.12 -23.37 71.91
N THR A 245 -50.31 -23.84 72.25
CA THR A 245 -51.53 -23.03 72.30
C THR A 245 -51.67 -22.46 73.71
N TYR A 246 -51.90 -21.17 73.82
CA TYR A 246 -52.17 -20.49 75.08
C TYR A 246 -53.56 -19.90 75.04
N LYS A 247 -54.31 -20.00 76.14
CA LYS A 247 -55.54 -19.23 76.29
C LYS A 247 -55.15 -17.79 76.61
N LEU A 248 -55.57 -16.85 75.76
CA LEU A 248 -55.56 -15.42 76.04
C LEU A 248 -57.00 -15.01 76.34
N THR A 249 -57.26 -14.51 77.54
CA THR A 249 -58.54 -13.89 77.89
C THR A 249 -58.39 -12.39 77.92
N TYR A 250 -59.44 -11.67 77.56
CA TYR A 250 -59.48 -10.22 77.62
C TYR A 250 -60.84 -9.78 78.16
N LYS A 251 -60.83 -8.81 79.07
CA LYS A 251 -62.02 -8.34 79.76
C LYS A 251 -61.98 -6.82 79.87
N PHE A 252 -63.04 -6.19 79.39
CA PHE A 252 -63.44 -4.85 79.78
C PHE A 252 -64.51 -4.99 80.86
N ALA A 253 -64.25 -4.45 82.06
CA ALA A 253 -65.15 -4.59 83.19
C ALA A 253 -66.44 -3.75 83.07
N GLY A 254 -66.55 -2.91 82.04
CA GLY A 254 -67.56 -1.86 81.96
C GLY A 254 -67.10 -0.60 82.68
N ASP A 255 -67.83 0.48 82.46
CA ASP A 255 -67.71 1.74 83.20
C ASP A 255 -69.10 2.37 83.37
N GLU A 256 -69.18 3.64 83.72
CA GLU A 256 -70.45 4.35 83.94
C GLU A 256 -71.33 4.49 82.68
N TYR A 257 -70.75 4.40 81.47
CA TYR A 257 -71.43 4.55 80.19
C TYR A 257 -71.64 3.22 79.46
N TYR A 258 -70.71 2.28 79.63
CA TYR A 258 -70.63 1.06 78.83
C TYR A 258 -70.71 -0.22 79.68
N LYS A 259 -71.45 -1.21 79.17
CA LYS A 259 -71.54 -2.55 79.77
C LYS A 259 -70.21 -3.30 79.61
N ALA A 260 -69.95 -4.22 80.53
CA ALA A 260 -68.80 -5.12 80.48
C ALA A 260 -68.84 -5.99 79.22
N SER A 261 -67.66 -6.29 78.67
CA SER A 261 -67.50 -7.28 77.62
C SER A 261 -66.23 -8.08 77.85
N SER A 262 -66.25 -9.34 77.43
CA SER A 262 -65.08 -10.20 77.56
C SER A 262 -65.03 -11.21 76.43
N GLY A 263 -63.86 -11.77 76.22
CA GLY A 263 -63.68 -12.86 75.28
C GLY A 263 -62.40 -13.62 75.54
N SER A 264 -62.19 -14.66 74.75
CA SER A 264 -60.95 -15.43 74.80
C SER A 264 -60.58 -15.99 73.44
N VAL A 265 -59.29 -16.22 73.25
CA VAL A 265 -58.74 -16.82 72.04
C VAL A 265 -57.69 -17.86 72.40
N SER A 266 -57.76 -19.01 71.71
CA SER A 266 -56.73 -20.05 71.76
C SER A 266 -55.57 -19.68 70.83
N LEU A 267 -54.60 -18.97 71.40
CA LEU A 267 -53.48 -18.35 70.69
C LEU A 267 -52.37 -19.37 70.41
N LYS A 268 -52.16 -19.70 69.13
CA LYS A 268 -51.05 -20.55 68.67
C LYS A 268 -49.79 -19.71 68.43
N VAL A 269 -48.76 -19.93 69.24
CA VAL A 269 -47.50 -19.16 69.17
C VAL A 269 -46.53 -19.78 68.17
N LYS A 270 -46.00 -18.99 67.23
CA LYS A 270 -45.04 -19.38 66.18
C LYS A 270 -43.67 -18.75 66.39
N MET A 271 -42.61 -19.34 65.84
CA MET A 271 -41.26 -18.78 65.85
C MET A 271 -41.11 -17.75 64.70
N ALA A 272 -40.58 -16.56 64.98
CA ALA A 272 -40.33 -15.56 63.94
C ALA A 272 -39.32 -16.07 62.90
N THR A 273 -39.45 -15.59 61.66
CA THR A 273 -38.51 -15.89 60.57
C THR A 273 -38.06 -14.62 59.86
N SER A 274 -36.90 -14.68 59.21
CA SER A 274 -36.29 -13.58 58.47
C SER A 274 -35.69 -14.06 57.15
N LEU A 275 -35.75 -13.20 56.14
CA LEU A 275 -35.18 -13.43 54.81
C LEU A 275 -34.03 -12.44 54.58
N THR A 276 -32.86 -12.95 54.19
CA THR A 276 -31.66 -12.12 53.91
C THR A 276 -31.12 -12.39 52.52
N GLY A 277 -30.79 -11.34 51.77
CA GLY A 277 -30.34 -11.41 50.39
C GLY A 277 -29.70 -10.09 49.97
N ALA A 278 -28.82 -10.15 48.97
CA ALA A 278 -28.10 -9.00 48.42
C ALA A 278 -29.03 -8.05 47.63
N SER A 279 -28.55 -6.86 47.28
CA SER A 279 -29.28 -5.91 46.42
C SER A 279 -28.90 -5.99 44.94
N THR A 280 -27.94 -6.85 44.56
CA THR A 280 -27.48 -6.96 43.16
C THR A 280 -27.26 -8.42 42.74
N VAL A 281 -27.40 -8.68 41.45
CA VAL A 281 -27.09 -9.99 40.83
C VAL A 281 -26.58 -9.76 39.41
N VAL A 282 -25.74 -10.65 38.88
CA VAL A 282 -25.34 -10.61 37.46
C VAL A 282 -26.36 -11.39 36.63
N LYS A 283 -26.78 -10.87 35.48
CA LYS A 283 -27.69 -11.57 34.56
C LYS A 283 -27.19 -12.98 34.27
N GLY A 284 -28.10 -13.96 34.31
CA GLY A 284 -27.81 -15.38 34.15
C GLY A 284 -27.42 -16.10 35.44
N ASN A 285 -27.03 -15.38 36.50
CA ASN A 285 -26.67 -15.98 37.79
C ASN A 285 -27.91 -16.21 38.69
N LYS A 286 -27.72 -17.05 39.71
CA LYS A 286 -28.71 -17.33 40.75
C LYS A 286 -28.69 -16.22 41.81
N TYR A 287 -29.77 -15.45 41.92
CA TYR A 287 -30.03 -14.61 43.08
C TYR A 287 -30.43 -15.51 44.26
N SER A 288 -29.78 -15.33 45.42
CA SER A 288 -29.94 -16.23 46.57
C SER A 288 -30.42 -15.47 47.80
N VAL A 289 -31.36 -16.07 48.52
CA VAL A 289 -31.91 -15.58 49.77
C VAL A 289 -31.79 -16.67 50.82
N THR A 290 -31.47 -16.31 52.06
CA THR A 290 -31.40 -17.22 53.19
C THR A 290 -32.58 -16.99 54.12
N LEU A 291 -33.33 -18.05 54.41
CA LEU A 291 -34.41 -18.08 55.39
C LEU A 291 -33.88 -18.61 56.72
N LYS A 292 -34.00 -17.79 57.78
CA LYS A 292 -33.59 -18.13 59.15
C LYS A 292 -34.74 -17.92 60.12
N ASN A 293 -34.71 -18.62 61.25
CA ASN A 293 -35.58 -18.28 62.39
C ASN A 293 -34.96 -17.18 63.27
N ALA A 294 -35.69 -16.75 64.30
CA ALA A 294 -35.26 -15.73 65.27
C ALA A 294 -33.91 -16.05 65.96
N ASN A 295 -33.56 -17.32 66.11
CA ASN A 295 -32.31 -17.76 66.72
C ASN A 295 -31.15 -17.84 65.71
N GLY A 296 -31.34 -17.39 64.48
CA GLY A 296 -30.35 -17.47 63.41
C GLY A 296 -30.21 -18.84 62.74
N LYS A 297 -30.99 -19.86 63.16
CA LYS A 297 -30.96 -21.20 62.57
C LYS A 297 -31.57 -21.16 61.18
N ALA A 298 -30.84 -21.69 60.21
CA ALA A 298 -31.28 -21.81 58.83
C ALA A 298 -32.42 -22.83 58.67
N LEU A 299 -33.42 -22.51 57.86
CA LEU A 299 -34.62 -23.34 57.71
C LEU A 299 -34.62 -24.07 56.37
N SER A 300 -34.38 -25.38 56.42
CA SER A 300 -34.39 -26.31 55.28
C SER A 300 -35.81 -26.74 54.88
N GLY A 301 -36.00 -27.05 53.59
CA GLY A 301 -37.22 -27.69 53.07
C GLY A 301 -38.44 -26.77 53.03
N ARG A 302 -38.25 -25.44 53.07
CA ARG A 302 -39.35 -24.46 53.14
C ARG A 302 -39.57 -23.79 51.79
N THR A 303 -40.82 -23.70 51.36
CA THR A 303 -41.22 -23.03 50.13
C THR A 303 -41.22 -21.52 50.30
N VAL A 304 -40.42 -20.84 49.52
CA VAL A 304 -40.32 -19.38 49.42
C VAL A 304 -40.76 -18.96 48.02
N THR A 305 -41.58 -17.92 47.94
CA THR A 305 -42.06 -17.32 46.69
C THR A 305 -41.26 -16.07 46.37
N PHE A 306 -40.70 -16.02 45.16
CA PHE A 306 -40.12 -14.81 44.58
C PHE A 306 -41.14 -14.20 43.61
N THR A 307 -41.43 -12.91 43.72
CA THR A 307 -42.29 -12.17 42.81
C THR A 307 -41.49 -11.02 42.22
N ILE A 308 -41.29 -11.04 40.90
CA ILE A 308 -40.52 -10.03 40.15
C ILE A 308 -41.20 -9.78 38.81
N ASN A 309 -41.42 -8.50 38.46
CA ASN A 309 -42.23 -8.08 37.29
C ASN A 309 -43.61 -8.78 37.23
N GLY A 310 -44.34 -8.82 38.36
CA GLY A 310 -45.65 -9.47 38.45
C GLY A 310 -45.63 -11.01 38.41
N LYS A 311 -44.52 -11.65 38.03
CA LYS A 311 -44.44 -13.12 37.93
C LYS A 311 -43.93 -13.76 39.23
N SER A 312 -44.62 -14.81 39.67
CA SER A 312 -44.31 -15.53 40.91
C SER A 312 -43.62 -16.88 40.67
N TYR A 313 -42.57 -17.16 41.45
CA TYR A 313 -41.76 -18.36 41.39
C TYR A 313 -41.63 -18.98 42.78
N LYS A 314 -42.16 -20.20 42.97
CA LYS A 314 -42.03 -20.96 44.23
C LYS A 314 -40.77 -21.82 44.18
N LYS A 315 -39.92 -21.74 45.20
CA LYS A 315 -38.68 -22.51 45.35
C LYS A 315 -38.48 -22.96 46.78
N THR A 316 -37.80 -24.07 46.98
CA THR A 316 -37.58 -24.67 48.31
C THR A 316 -36.17 -24.40 48.80
N THR A 317 -36.03 -24.07 50.09
CA THR A 317 -34.72 -23.87 50.74
C THR A 317 -33.94 -25.18 50.88
N ASN A 318 -32.62 -25.12 50.72
CA ASN A 318 -31.71 -26.24 50.95
C ASN A 318 -31.37 -26.42 52.44
N SER A 319 -30.48 -27.36 52.76
CA SER A 319 -30.02 -27.63 54.14
C SER A 319 -29.42 -26.42 54.86
N LYS A 320 -28.89 -25.44 54.13
CA LYS A 320 -28.35 -24.17 54.65
C LYS A 320 -29.39 -23.05 54.69
N GLY A 321 -30.68 -23.36 54.48
CA GLY A 321 -31.77 -22.39 54.42
C GLY A 321 -31.72 -21.46 53.21
N VAL A 322 -30.85 -21.74 52.24
CA VAL A 322 -30.68 -20.91 51.05
C VAL A 322 -31.65 -21.37 49.97
N VAL A 323 -32.35 -20.42 49.38
CA VAL A 323 -33.20 -20.61 48.20
C VAL A 323 -32.76 -19.64 47.12
N SER A 324 -32.74 -20.09 45.87
CA SER A 324 -32.23 -19.27 44.77
C SER A 324 -33.13 -19.27 43.54
N LEU A 325 -33.14 -18.15 42.83
CA LEU A 325 -33.81 -17.96 41.56
C LEU A 325 -32.79 -17.51 40.50
N LYS A 326 -32.76 -18.17 39.34
CA LYS A 326 -31.93 -17.73 38.21
C LYS A 326 -32.56 -16.48 37.60
N ILE A 327 -31.80 -15.38 37.51
CA ILE A 327 -32.29 -14.10 36.99
C ILE A 327 -31.76 -13.89 35.58
N SER A 328 -32.61 -13.99 34.57
CA SER A 328 -32.27 -13.78 33.15
C SER A 328 -32.86 -12.50 32.55
N LEU A 329 -33.32 -11.57 33.41
CA LEU A 329 -33.93 -10.31 33.01
C LEU A 329 -32.93 -9.38 32.29
N ALA A 330 -33.45 -8.34 31.63
CA ALA A 330 -32.62 -7.35 30.94
C ALA A 330 -31.64 -6.64 31.91
N SER A 331 -30.52 -6.17 31.38
CA SER A 331 -29.44 -5.57 32.17
C SER A 331 -28.70 -4.51 31.33
N PRO A 332 -28.18 -3.43 31.94
CA PRO A 332 -28.17 -3.14 33.37
C PRO A 332 -29.43 -2.39 33.83
N ARG A 333 -30.20 -2.93 34.79
CA ARG A 333 -31.46 -2.32 35.27
C ARG A 333 -31.85 -2.81 36.67
N ALA A 334 -32.58 -1.98 37.42
CA ALA A 334 -33.21 -2.33 38.69
C ALA A 334 -34.63 -2.91 38.50
N TYR A 335 -34.99 -3.86 39.36
CA TYR A 335 -36.31 -4.50 39.38
C TYR A 335 -36.83 -4.63 40.80
N ASP A 336 -38.13 -4.41 41.00
CA ASP A 336 -38.77 -4.65 42.28
C ASP A 336 -38.96 -6.15 42.50
N LEU A 337 -38.25 -6.69 43.47
CA LEU A 337 -38.30 -8.09 43.87
C LEU A 337 -38.92 -8.21 45.26
N LYS A 338 -40.04 -8.91 45.34
CA LYS A 338 -40.65 -9.35 46.60
C LYS A 338 -40.34 -10.82 46.86
N VAL A 339 -39.85 -11.15 48.04
CA VAL A 339 -39.55 -12.52 48.47
C VAL A 339 -40.37 -12.82 49.71
N LYS A 340 -41.23 -13.84 49.66
CA LYS A 340 -42.18 -14.17 50.72
C LYS A 340 -42.07 -15.63 51.14
N TYR A 341 -41.96 -15.84 52.45
CA TYR A 341 -42.23 -17.12 53.09
C TYR A 341 -43.60 -17.04 53.79
N ALA A 342 -44.52 -17.93 53.42
CA ALA A 342 -45.89 -17.91 53.96
C ALA A 342 -46.00 -18.41 55.41
N GLY A 343 -44.92 -18.94 56.00
CA GLY A 343 -44.93 -19.54 57.32
C GLY A 343 -45.28 -21.04 57.30
N SER A 344 -45.44 -21.61 58.50
CA SER A 344 -45.93 -22.96 58.74
C SER A 344 -46.75 -23.01 60.04
N SER A 345 -47.06 -24.22 60.53
CA SER A 345 -47.63 -24.42 61.87
C SER A 345 -46.69 -23.95 62.98
N TYR A 346 -45.38 -24.14 62.82
CA TYR A 346 -44.35 -23.76 63.80
C TYR A 346 -43.73 -22.38 63.55
N TYR A 347 -43.55 -21.99 62.28
CA TYR A 347 -42.82 -20.77 61.89
C TYR A 347 -43.78 -19.68 61.39
N GLY A 348 -43.55 -18.43 61.81
CA GLY A 348 -44.26 -17.25 61.31
C GLY A 348 -43.89 -16.93 59.85
N ALA A 349 -44.77 -16.20 59.17
CA ALA A 349 -44.50 -15.68 57.83
C ALA A 349 -43.45 -14.56 57.87
N SER A 350 -42.74 -14.37 56.76
CA SER A 350 -41.79 -13.26 56.59
C SER A 350 -41.76 -12.83 55.13
N ALA A 351 -41.57 -11.55 54.85
CA ALA A 351 -41.39 -11.03 53.51
C ALA A 351 -40.25 -10.01 53.46
N LYS A 352 -39.62 -9.87 52.29
CA LYS A 352 -38.62 -8.83 52.01
C LYS A 352 -38.84 -8.28 50.62
N GLU A 353 -38.81 -6.95 50.50
CA GLU A 353 -38.80 -6.24 49.23
C GLU A 353 -37.39 -5.68 48.97
N VAL A 354 -36.91 -5.84 47.74
CA VAL A 354 -35.55 -5.46 47.32
C VAL A 354 -35.64 -4.83 45.93
N SER A 355 -35.11 -3.62 45.78
CA SER A 355 -34.77 -3.11 44.45
C SER A 355 -33.52 -3.83 43.94
N LEU A 356 -33.73 -4.89 43.18
CA LEU A 356 -32.66 -5.79 42.71
C LEU A 356 -32.01 -5.22 41.45
N PHE A 357 -30.76 -4.78 41.55
CA PHE A 357 -30.00 -4.34 40.38
C PHE A 357 -29.38 -5.52 39.62
N VAL A 358 -29.83 -5.76 38.40
CA VAL A 358 -29.31 -6.81 37.51
C VAL A 358 -28.17 -6.24 36.66
N LYS A 359 -26.94 -6.68 36.95
CA LYS A 359 -25.71 -6.26 36.26
C LYS A 359 -25.47 -7.02 34.96
N THR A 360 -24.88 -6.34 33.98
CA THR A 360 -24.49 -6.94 32.71
C THR A 360 -23.25 -7.84 32.89
N PRO A 361 -23.26 -9.10 32.44
CA PRO A 361 -22.11 -9.99 32.55
C PRO A 361 -20.93 -9.46 31.70
N THR A 362 -19.71 -9.79 32.11
CA THR A 362 -18.50 -9.43 31.37
C THR A 362 -17.63 -10.65 31.09
N LYS A 363 -16.74 -10.51 30.12
CA LYS A 363 -15.71 -11.50 29.80
C LYS A 363 -14.41 -10.80 29.43
N ILE A 364 -13.30 -11.45 29.78
CA ILE A 364 -11.96 -11.02 29.38
C ILE A 364 -11.44 -12.01 28.35
N ILE A 365 -11.16 -11.51 27.15
CA ILE A 365 -10.58 -12.28 26.06
C ILE A 365 -9.07 -12.07 26.07
N ASN A 366 -8.30 -13.16 26.00
CA ASN A 366 -6.84 -13.11 26.00
C ASN A 366 -6.27 -13.36 24.59
N SER A 367 -5.07 -12.84 24.31
CA SER A 367 -4.44 -12.94 22.98
C SER A 367 -3.77 -14.29 22.68
N GLY A 368 -4.12 -15.37 23.40
CA GLY A 368 -3.61 -16.74 23.18
C GLY A 368 -2.57 -17.20 24.20
N SER A 369 -2.03 -18.41 24.03
CA SER A 369 -1.16 -19.07 25.03
C SER A 369 0.35 -19.01 24.71
N SER A 370 0.75 -18.41 23.60
CA SER A 370 2.16 -18.25 23.20
C SER A 370 2.48 -16.79 22.94
N ILE A 371 3.64 -16.32 23.40
CA ILE A 371 4.05 -14.92 23.26
C ILE A 371 5.58 -14.81 23.08
N GLY A 372 6.00 -13.82 22.28
CA GLY A 372 7.41 -13.45 22.13
C GLY A 372 7.99 -12.87 23.42
N LYS A 373 9.26 -13.18 23.73
CA LYS A 373 9.99 -12.47 24.79
C LYS A 373 10.06 -10.98 24.45
N GLY A 374 9.77 -10.13 25.44
CA GLY A 374 9.82 -8.68 25.30
C GLY A 374 8.56 -8.04 24.71
N THR A 375 7.58 -8.82 24.22
CA THR A 375 6.38 -8.27 23.59
C THR A 375 5.24 -8.03 24.59
N LYS A 376 4.27 -7.20 24.20
CA LYS A 376 3.06 -6.91 24.99
C LYS A 376 2.05 -8.05 24.83
N TYR A 377 1.57 -8.59 25.95
CA TYR A 377 0.41 -9.49 26.00
C TYR A 377 -0.86 -8.67 26.15
N TYR A 378 -1.90 -8.98 25.39
CA TYR A 378 -3.12 -8.17 25.35
C TYR A 378 -4.31 -8.92 25.95
N LEU A 379 -5.13 -8.18 26.70
CA LEU A 379 -6.42 -8.63 27.21
C LEU A 379 -7.47 -7.61 26.80
N THR A 380 -8.62 -8.08 26.32
CA THR A 380 -9.76 -7.23 25.96
C THR A 380 -10.93 -7.52 26.89
N LEU A 381 -11.40 -6.51 27.61
CA LEU A 381 -12.59 -6.58 28.43
C LEU A 381 -13.82 -6.23 27.60
N LYS A 382 -14.81 -7.13 27.60
CA LYS A 382 -16.07 -6.96 26.89
C LYS A 382 -17.26 -7.29 27.79
N ASP A 383 -18.42 -6.77 27.46
CA ASP A 383 -19.68 -7.26 28.00
C ASP A 383 -20.14 -8.57 27.32
N SER A 384 -21.27 -9.12 27.78
CA SER A 384 -21.88 -10.32 27.19
C SER A 384 -22.31 -10.15 25.73
N SER A 385 -22.55 -8.92 25.28
CA SER A 385 -22.95 -8.58 23.92
C SER A 385 -21.76 -8.29 22.99
N ASN A 386 -20.52 -8.50 23.46
CA ASN A 386 -19.26 -8.23 22.77
C ASN A 386 -18.88 -6.74 22.63
N ASN A 387 -19.58 -5.82 23.30
CA ASN A 387 -19.18 -4.42 23.34
C ASN A 387 -17.93 -4.26 24.22
N VAL A 388 -17.00 -3.44 23.77
CA VAL A 388 -15.75 -3.16 24.50
C VAL A 388 -16.01 -2.24 25.68
N LEU A 389 -15.37 -2.51 26.82
CA LEU A 389 -15.54 -1.69 28.03
C LEU A 389 -14.29 -0.85 28.27
N SER A 390 -14.34 0.44 27.91
CA SER A 390 -13.26 1.42 28.10
C SER A 390 -13.24 2.02 29.51
N GLY A 391 -12.07 2.50 29.95
CA GLY A 391 -11.90 3.17 31.24
C GLY A 391 -12.10 2.26 32.46
N LYS A 392 -11.99 0.94 32.32
CA LYS A 392 -12.22 -0.04 33.40
C LYS A 392 -10.89 -0.62 33.88
N THR A 393 -10.75 -0.77 35.20
CA THR A 393 -9.53 -1.32 35.80
C THR A 393 -9.54 -2.85 35.77
N VAL A 394 -8.56 -3.46 35.11
CA VAL A 394 -8.27 -4.89 35.13
C VAL A 394 -7.01 -5.12 35.95
N THR A 395 -7.08 -6.07 36.87
CA THR A 395 -5.94 -6.51 37.68
C THR A 395 -5.29 -7.73 37.03
N LEU A 396 -4.00 -7.66 36.73
CA LEU A 396 -3.20 -8.73 36.15
C LEU A 396 -2.18 -9.20 37.19
N THR A 397 -2.02 -10.51 37.38
CA THR A 397 -1.01 -11.09 38.27
C THR A 397 -0.09 -12.00 37.49
N TYR A 398 1.19 -11.68 37.45
CA TYR A 398 2.22 -12.38 36.68
C TYR A 398 3.48 -12.52 37.53
N ARG A 399 3.96 -13.76 37.71
CA ARG A 399 5.15 -14.08 38.53
C ARG A 399 5.08 -13.48 39.95
N GLY A 400 3.93 -13.57 40.59
CA GLY A 400 3.70 -13.02 41.94
C GLY A 400 3.52 -11.50 42.00
N LYS A 401 3.78 -10.75 40.91
CA LYS A 401 3.55 -9.30 40.86
C LYS A 401 2.16 -8.98 40.34
N THR A 402 1.54 -7.95 40.91
CA THR A 402 0.22 -7.46 40.53
C THR A 402 0.31 -6.13 39.80
N TYR A 403 -0.42 -6.00 38.69
CA TYR A 403 -0.49 -4.82 37.84
C TYR A 403 -1.95 -4.41 37.67
N LYS A 404 -2.32 -3.20 38.10
CA LYS A 404 -3.63 -2.61 37.80
C LYS A 404 -3.51 -1.78 36.53
N LYS A 405 -4.31 -2.09 35.52
CA LYS A 405 -4.30 -1.40 34.22
C LYS A 405 -5.71 -0.99 33.83
N THR A 406 -5.84 0.21 33.30
CA THR A 406 -7.11 0.74 32.80
C THR A 406 -7.26 0.42 31.32
N THR A 407 -8.42 -0.09 30.91
CA THR A 407 -8.72 -0.36 29.50
C THR A 407 -8.77 0.93 28.68
N ASN A 408 -8.16 0.90 27.49
CA ASN A 408 -8.26 2.02 26.54
C ASN A 408 -9.64 2.09 25.86
N SER A 409 -9.81 3.00 24.88
CA SER A 409 -11.04 3.15 24.08
C SER A 409 -11.51 1.85 23.39
N LYS A 410 -10.58 0.93 23.09
CA LYS A 410 -10.85 -0.38 22.49
C LYS A 410 -11.10 -1.49 23.53
N GLY A 411 -11.21 -1.14 24.82
CA GLY A 411 -11.39 -2.10 25.92
C GLY A 411 -10.15 -2.94 26.22
N VAL A 412 -8.96 -2.52 25.76
CA VAL A 412 -7.73 -3.32 25.83
C VAL A 412 -6.82 -2.85 26.96
N VAL A 413 -6.25 -3.80 27.70
CA VAL A 413 -5.06 -3.61 28.55
C VAL A 413 -3.91 -4.47 28.03
N SER A 414 -2.68 -4.08 28.35
CA SER A 414 -1.50 -4.86 27.98
C SER A 414 -0.46 -4.95 29.09
N LEU A 415 0.33 -6.03 29.05
CA LEU A 415 1.46 -6.27 29.94
C LEU A 415 2.67 -6.76 29.13
N LYS A 416 3.82 -6.08 29.24
CA LYS A 416 5.07 -6.51 28.60
C LYS A 416 5.59 -7.79 29.29
N ILE A 417 5.86 -8.84 28.52
CA ILE A 417 6.29 -10.14 29.05
C ILE A 417 7.77 -10.37 28.71
N ASN A 418 8.66 -10.28 29.69
CA ASN A 418 10.12 -10.42 29.50
C ASN A 418 10.74 -11.61 30.27
N SER A 419 10.02 -12.73 30.35
CA SER A 419 10.50 -13.91 31.06
C SER A 419 11.39 -14.81 30.20
N ALA A 420 12.07 -15.77 30.83
CA ALA A 420 12.95 -16.71 30.13
C ALA A 420 12.18 -17.57 29.11
N ILE A 421 12.79 -17.75 27.93
CA ILE A 421 12.25 -18.52 26.79
C ILE A 421 12.21 -20.02 27.14
N GLY A 422 11.28 -20.75 26.52
CA GLY A 422 11.14 -22.20 26.69
C GLY A 422 10.36 -22.63 27.94
N LYS A 423 10.21 -21.75 28.93
CA LYS A 423 9.41 -21.97 30.15
C LYS A 423 7.96 -21.51 29.98
N ARG A 424 7.07 -22.01 30.86
CA ARG A 424 5.67 -21.59 30.97
C ARG A 424 5.45 -20.73 32.21
N TYR A 425 4.63 -19.69 32.08
CA TYR A 425 4.29 -18.79 33.18
C TYR A 425 2.78 -18.52 33.22
N VAL A 426 2.18 -18.62 34.39
CA VAL A 426 0.75 -18.32 34.58
C VAL A 426 0.57 -16.80 34.63
N LEU A 427 -0.32 -16.27 33.78
CA LEU A 427 -0.87 -14.92 33.90
C LEU A 427 -2.33 -15.03 34.35
N LYS A 428 -2.63 -14.55 35.55
CA LYS A 428 -4.02 -14.43 36.06
C LYS A 428 -4.53 -13.03 35.80
N TYR A 429 -5.82 -12.87 35.51
CA TYR A 429 -6.45 -11.58 35.29
C TYR A 429 -7.85 -11.53 35.88
N LYS A 430 -8.23 -10.35 36.39
CA LYS A 430 -9.51 -10.13 37.08
C LYS A 430 -10.02 -8.71 36.86
N PHE A 431 -11.28 -8.61 36.46
CA PHE A 431 -12.11 -7.42 36.54
C PHE A 431 -13.09 -7.62 37.71
N ALA A 432 -13.07 -6.71 38.69
CA ALA A 432 -13.88 -6.83 39.90
C ALA A 432 -15.37 -6.51 39.68
N GLY A 433 -15.74 -5.99 38.51
CA GLY A 433 -17.07 -5.46 38.25
C GLY A 433 -17.20 -3.98 38.61
N THR A 434 -18.37 -3.42 38.35
CA THR A 434 -18.75 -2.04 38.70
C THR A 434 -20.20 -2.02 39.20
N LYS A 435 -20.80 -0.83 39.34
CA LYS A 435 -22.25 -0.66 39.54
C LYS A 435 -23.07 -1.41 38.46
N TYR A 436 -22.70 -1.25 37.20
CA TYR A 436 -23.47 -1.75 36.05
C TYR A 436 -23.01 -3.11 35.52
N TYR A 437 -21.73 -3.46 35.71
CA TYR A 437 -21.13 -4.64 35.11
C TYR A 437 -20.70 -5.67 36.17
N GLY A 438 -20.94 -6.96 35.88
CA GLY A 438 -20.50 -8.07 36.71
C GLY A 438 -18.99 -8.33 36.61
N PRO A 439 -18.40 -9.00 37.63
CA PRO A 439 -16.98 -9.39 37.60
C PRO A 439 -16.70 -10.45 36.54
N SER A 440 -15.46 -10.50 36.08
CA SER A 440 -14.94 -11.59 35.26
C SER A 440 -13.46 -11.81 35.56
N SER A 441 -13.01 -13.06 35.44
CA SER A 441 -11.62 -13.43 35.69
C SER A 441 -11.21 -14.64 34.88
N GLY A 442 -9.90 -14.85 34.74
CA GLY A 442 -9.36 -16.03 34.11
C GLY A 442 -7.85 -16.14 34.30
N SER A 443 -7.27 -17.14 33.67
CA SER A 443 -5.83 -17.33 33.65
C SER A 443 -5.37 -17.98 32.35
N VAL A 444 -4.13 -17.73 31.97
CA VAL A 444 -3.51 -18.32 30.79
C VAL A 444 -2.08 -18.76 31.10
N ASN A 445 -1.72 -19.95 30.63
CA ASN A 445 -0.35 -20.48 30.70
C ASN A 445 0.44 -19.99 29.49
N LEU A 446 1.24 -18.93 29.68
CA LEU A 446 2.04 -18.31 28.63
C LEU A 446 3.31 -19.10 28.36
N ARG A 447 3.48 -19.60 27.13
CA ARG A 447 4.74 -20.14 26.62
C ARG A 447 5.55 -19.03 25.97
N ILE A 448 6.72 -18.74 26.52
CA ILE A 448 7.58 -17.66 26.02
C ILE A 448 8.52 -18.19 24.94
N LYS A 449 8.54 -17.54 23.78
CA LYS A 449 9.31 -17.94 22.60
C LYS A 449 10.11 -16.75 22.06
N ASN A 450 11.11 -17.02 21.22
CA ASN A 450 11.74 -15.99 20.39
C ASN A 450 10.80 -15.61 19.25
N ALA A 451 10.58 -14.31 19.07
CA ALA A 451 9.91 -13.82 17.88
C ALA A 451 10.79 -14.06 16.64
N THR A 452 10.13 -14.27 15.51
CA THR A 452 10.76 -14.64 14.25
C THR A 452 10.13 -13.90 13.09
N THR A 453 10.96 -13.52 12.11
CA THR A 453 10.56 -12.91 10.85
C THR A 453 10.96 -13.83 9.71
N LEU A 454 10.04 -14.09 8.78
CA LEU A 454 10.28 -14.89 7.58
C LEU A 454 10.02 -14.01 6.37
N THR A 455 11.06 -13.64 5.64
CA THR A 455 10.97 -12.71 4.52
C THR A 455 11.40 -13.37 3.22
N GLY A 456 10.57 -13.26 2.18
CA GLY A 456 10.95 -13.58 0.80
C GLY A 456 11.27 -12.32 -0.02
N PRO A 457 11.72 -12.46 -1.27
CA PRO A 457 11.89 -11.35 -2.19
C PRO A 457 10.53 -10.69 -2.48
N ALA A 458 10.53 -9.38 -2.70
CA ALA A 458 9.31 -8.64 -3.07
C ALA A 458 8.84 -8.95 -4.51
N SER A 459 9.73 -9.45 -5.37
CA SER A 459 9.41 -9.78 -6.76
C SER A 459 8.35 -10.88 -6.87
N THR A 460 7.31 -10.62 -7.64
CA THR A 460 6.28 -11.60 -8.04
C THR A 460 6.65 -12.37 -9.31
N THR A 461 7.87 -12.17 -9.83
CA THR A 461 8.38 -12.86 -11.02
C THR A 461 9.67 -13.62 -10.69
N ILE A 462 9.81 -14.83 -11.24
CA ILE A 462 11.04 -15.63 -11.16
C ILE A 462 11.42 -16.19 -12.54
N ILE A 463 12.72 -16.25 -12.82
CA ILE A 463 13.24 -16.91 -14.01
C ILE A 463 13.21 -18.43 -13.78
N LYS A 464 12.70 -19.18 -14.77
CA LYS A 464 12.68 -20.64 -14.76
C LYS A 464 14.09 -21.19 -14.48
N GLY A 465 14.18 -22.10 -13.52
CA GLY A 465 15.43 -22.70 -13.04
C GLY A 465 16.08 -21.97 -11.87
N ASN A 466 15.65 -20.74 -11.53
CA ASN A 466 16.16 -20.03 -10.37
C ASN A 466 15.48 -20.48 -9.07
N ALA A 467 16.19 -20.32 -7.96
CA ALA A 467 15.68 -20.62 -6.63
C ALA A 467 14.99 -19.41 -5.98
N TYR A 468 13.76 -19.61 -5.52
CA TYR A 468 13.07 -18.67 -4.64
C TYR A 468 13.63 -18.84 -3.22
N LYS A 469 14.25 -17.78 -2.67
CA LYS A 469 14.98 -17.83 -1.40
C LYS A 469 14.23 -17.04 -0.33
N VAL A 470 13.97 -17.66 0.82
CA VAL A 470 13.35 -16.99 1.97
C VAL A 470 14.29 -17.04 3.16
N THR A 471 14.28 -15.99 3.98
CA THR A 471 15.20 -15.85 5.12
C THR A 471 14.42 -15.82 6.41
N LEU A 472 14.77 -16.71 7.34
CA LEU A 472 14.24 -16.76 8.69
C LEU A 472 15.23 -16.11 9.66
N LYS A 473 14.78 -15.08 10.37
CA LYS A 473 15.56 -14.35 11.39
C LYS A 473 14.81 -14.31 12.71
N ALA A 474 15.55 -14.17 13.80
CA ALA A 474 15.02 -13.78 15.10
C ALA A 474 14.75 -12.27 15.12
N ASP A 475 14.01 -11.81 16.12
CA ASP A 475 13.63 -10.39 16.29
C ASP A 475 14.84 -9.44 16.39
N ASN A 476 15.96 -9.92 16.91
CA ASN A 476 17.23 -9.19 16.96
C ASN A 476 18.00 -9.19 15.63
N GLY A 477 17.38 -9.62 14.52
CA GLY A 477 18.00 -9.70 13.19
C GLY A 477 18.91 -10.92 12.97
N LYS A 478 19.19 -11.74 13.99
CA LYS A 478 20.07 -12.90 13.87
C LYS A 478 19.43 -14.01 13.04
N ALA A 479 20.19 -14.56 12.09
CA ALA A 479 19.76 -15.69 11.27
C ALA A 479 19.46 -16.94 12.10
N ILE A 480 18.38 -17.66 11.75
CA ILE A 480 18.00 -18.91 12.44
C ILE A 480 18.25 -20.10 11.50
N SER A 481 19.26 -20.90 11.78
CA SER A 481 19.64 -22.09 11.01
C SER A 481 18.91 -23.36 11.46
N GLY A 482 18.87 -24.36 10.57
CA GLY A 482 18.35 -25.70 10.88
C GLY A 482 16.83 -25.81 10.98
N GLN A 483 16.09 -24.77 10.60
CA GLN A 483 14.62 -24.76 10.71
C GLN A 483 13.96 -25.18 9.41
N LYS A 484 12.89 -25.97 9.51
CA LYS A 484 12.10 -26.41 8.35
C LYS A 484 11.15 -25.30 7.90
N ILE A 485 11.31 -24.85 6.66
CA ILE A 485 10.39 -23.98 5.94
C ILE A 485 9.56 -24.80 4.97
N THR A 486 8.25 -24.61 5.01
CA THR A 486 7.31 -25.27 4.11
C THR A 486 6.96 -24.31 2.98
N PHE A 487 7.33 -24.67 1.76
CA PHE A 487 6.90 -24.01 0.53
C PHE A 487 5.70 -24.76 -0.06
N THR A 488 4.70 -24.04 -0.52
CA THR A 488 3.60 -24.60 -1.32
C THR A 488 3.62 -23.96 -2.69
N PHE A 489 3.75 -24.77 -3.74
CA PHE A 489 3.81 -24.31 -5.12
C PHE A 489 2.88 -25.17 -5.97
N ASN A 490 1.89 -24.54 -6.60
CA ASN A 490 0.86 -25.20 -7.41
C ASN A 490 0.16 -26.35 -6.66
N GLY A 491 -0.23 -26.13 -5.40
CA GLY A 491 -0.87 -27.12 -4.54
C GLY A 491 0.07 -28.18 -3.95
N LYS A 492 1.28 -28.36 -4.48
CA LYS A 492 2.27 -29.31 -3.95
C LYS A 492 3.12 -28.66 -2.86
N THR A 493 3.43 -29.44 -1.82
CA THR A 493 4.20 -28.98 -0.66
C THR A 493 5.63 -29.49 -0.72
N TYR A 494 6.58 -28.60 -0.44
CA TYR A 494 8.02 -28.86 -0.38
C TYR A 494 8.58 -28.36 0.95
N THR A 495 9.42 -29.15 1.60
CA THR A 495 10.11 -28.73 2.83
C THR A 495 11.58 -28.50 2.56
N ARG A 496 12.13 -27.38 3.06
CA ARG A 496 13.55 -27.03 2.95
C ARG A 496 14.06 -26.51 4.29
N THR A 497 15.31 -26.79 4.59
CA THR A 497 15.93 -26.40 5.86
C THR A 497 16.72 -25.09 5.68
N THR A 498 16.66 -24.20 6.66
CA THR A 498 17.46 -22.97 6.65
C THR A 498 18.94 -23.26 6.87
N ASN A 499 19.81 -22.64 6.06
CA ASN A 499 21.27 -22.73 6.22
C ASN A 499 21.79 -21.83 7.37
N LYS A 500 23.13 -21.73 7.54
CA LYS A 500 23.77 -20.86 8.56
C LYS A 500 23.37 -19.37 8.46
N LYS A 501 22.98 -18.90 7.28
CA LYS A 501 22.48 -17.53 7.03
C LYS A 501 20.96 -17.40 7.20
N GLY A 502 20.28 -18.45 7.66
CA GLY A 502 18.83 -18.47 7.85
C GLY A 502 18.04 -18.64 6.54
N VAL A 503 18.70 -18.95 5.43
CA VAL A 503 18.08 -19.02 4.10
C VAL A 503 17.61 -20.42 3.77
N ALA A 504 16.35 -20.57 3.38
CA ALA A 504 15.80 -21.76 2.73
C ALA A 504 15.44 -21.43 1.27
N SER A 505 15.71 -22.36 0.35
CA SER A 505 15.60 -22.11 -1.10
C SER A 505 14.82 -23.21 -1.80
N LEU A 506 13.90 -22.85 -2.69
CA LEU A 506 13.20 -23.78 -3.57
C LEU A 506 13.40 -23.39 -5.04
N THR A 507 14.04 -24.26 -5.81
CA THR A 507 14.19 -24.11 -7.27
C THR A 507 12.86 -24.26 -7.99
N ILE A 508 12.53 -23.33 -8.90
CA ILE A 508 11.28 -23.31 -9.64
C ILE A 508 11.53 -23.67 -11.10
N SER A 509 11.17 -24.90 -11.49
CA SER A 509 11.39 -25.44 -12.85
C SER A 509 10.11 -25.56 -13.69
N ALA A 510 9.00 -24.97 -13.25
CA ALA A 510 7.71 -25.05 -13.94
C ALA A 510 7.72 -24.39 -15.33
N ALA A 511 6.68 -24.64 -16.11
CA ALA A 511 6.51 -24.03 -17.42
C ALA A 511 6.44 -22.50 -17.31
N ALA A 512 7.22 -21.80 -18.14
CA ALA A 512 7.16 -20.35 -18.23
C ALA A 512 5.94 -19.88 -19.03
N GLY A 513 5.50 -18.64 -18.84
CA GLY A 513 4.27 -18.12 -19.46
C GLY A 513 3.02 -18.28 -18.60
N LYS A 514 3.17 -18.78 -17.37
CA LYS A 514 2.07 -19.04 -16.45
C LYS A 514 2.37 -18.44 -15.08
N THR A 515 1.30 -18.13 -14.36
CA THR A 515 1.34 -17.64 -12.98
C THR A 515 0.87 -18.75 -12.05
N TYR A 516 1.63 -18.99 -10.98
CA TYR A 516 1.39 -20.07 -10.04
C TYR A 516 1.16 -19.51 -8.64
N LYS A 517 0.20 -20.08 -7.91
CA LYS A 517 0.07 -19.79 -6.47
C LYS A 517 1.29 -20.35 -5.74
N PHE A 518 2.00 -19.48 -5.03
CA PHE A 518 3.19 -19.80 -4.25
C PHE A 518 3.06 -19.23 -2.84
N SER A 519 3.38 -20.03 -1.83
CA SER A 519 3.45 -19.56 -0.45
C SER A 519 4.56 -20.26 0.32
N TYR A 520 4.99 -19.67 1.43
CA TYR A 520 6.08 -20.20 2.26
C TYR A 520 5.86 -19.90 3.74
N LYS A 521 5.79 -20.91 4.60
CA LYS A 521 5.50 -20.73 6.03
C LYS A 521 6.57 -21.34 6.92
N PHE A 522 6.78 -20.73 8.09
CA PHE A 522 7.49 -21.32 9.20
C PHE A 522 6.49 -21.63 10.32
N ALA A 523 6.28 -22.92 10.59
CA ALA A 523 5.31 -23.38 11.58
C ALA A 523 5.68 -23.03 13.04
N GLY A 524 6.91 -22.58 13.27
CA GLY A 524 7.46 -22.33 14.60
C GLY A 524 7.94 -23.61 15.30
N THR A 525 8.53 -23.45 16.48
CA THR A 525 9.01 -24.55 17.31
C THR A 525 8.62 -24.35 18.79
N SER A 526 9.17 -25.17 19.68
CA SER A 526 9.09 -24.97 21.12
C SER A 526 9.79 -23.68 21.58
N TYR A 527 10.82 -23.24 20.85
CA TYR A 527 11.65 -22.07 21.14
C TYR A 527 11.33 -20.84 20.28
N TYR A 528 10.91 -21.03 19.03
CA TYR A 528 10.64 -19.96 18.08
C TYR A 528 9.15 -19.84 17.77
N ASN A 529 8.66 -18.61 17.63
CA ASN A 529 7.30 -18.35 17.18
C ASN A 529 7.06 -18.88 15.76
N ARG A 530 5.80 -19.10 15.42
CA ARG A 530 5.43 -19.26 14.01
C ARG A 530 5.62 -17.92 13.32
N SER A 531 6.07 -17.93 12.07
CA SER A 531 6.06 -16.73 11.23
C SER A 531 5.07 -16.94 10.11
N ALA A 532 4.10 -16.02 10.02
CA ALA A 532 3.13 -16.01 8.95
C ALA A 532 3.83 -15.80 7.60
N SER A 533 3.29 -16.48 6.60
CA SER A 533 3.81 -16.67 5.26
C SER A 533 3.34 -15.60 4.29
N GLY A 534 4.18 -15.20 3.33
CA GLY A 534 3.71 -14.53 2.12
C GLY A 534 3.02 -15.52 1.20
N THR A 535 1.86 -15.15 0.67
CA THR A 535 1.23 -15.82 -0.49
C THR A 535 1.35 -14.86 -1.66
N ILE A 536 1.93 -15.33 -2.76
CA ILE A 536 2.10 -14.56 -3.99
C ILE A 536 1.63 -15.36 -5.19
N ASN A 537 1.18 -14.65 -6.21
CA ASN A 537 0.99 -15.19 -7.54
C ASN A 537 2.33 -15.04 -8.29
N LEU A 538 3.11 -16.11 -8.34
CA LEU A 538 4.47 -16.13 -8.87
C LEU A 538 4.44 -16.41 -10.38
N ALA A 539 4.78 -15.40 -11.19
CA ALA A 539 4.94 -15.54 -12.63
C ALA A 539 6.30 -16.18 -12.96
N VAL A 540 6.29 -17.28 -13.70
CA VAL A 540 7.52 -17.96 -14.16
C VAL A 540 7.83 -17.51 -15.57
N LYS A 541 9.02 -16.93 -15.78
CA LYS A 541 9.47 -16.40 -17.08
C LYS A 541 10.79 -17.02 -17.53
N ILE A 542 11.09 -16.94 -18.82
CA ILE A 542 12.40 -17.28 -19.39
C ILE A 542 13.20 -15.98 -19.50
N LYS A 543 14.50 -16.06 -19.22
CA LYS A 543 15.39 -14.92 -19.36
C LYS A 543 15.59 -14.60 -20.85
N SER A 544 15.52 -13.33 -21.19
CA SER A 544 15.77 -12.77 -22.52
C SER A 544 17.03 -11.91 -22.49
N SER A 545 17.66 -11.74 -23.64
CA SER A 545 18.86 -10.93 -23.79
C SER A 545 19.01 -10.40 -25.20
N PHE A 546 19.70 -9.26 -25.33
CA PHE A 546 20.06 -8.67 -26.61
C PHE A 546 21.51 -8.97 -26.98
N LYS A 547 21.75 -9.17 -28.28
CA LYS A 547 23.07 -9.05 -28.91
C LYS A 547 23.00 -7.94 -29.96
N ASN A 548 24.01 -7.07 -30.03
CA ASN A 548 24.04 -5.95 -30.95
C ASN A 548 25.10 -6.11 -32.05
N SER A 549 25.03 -5.26 -33.08
CA SER A 549 25.88 -5.33 -34.28
C SER A 549 27.15 -4.45 -34.21
N GLY A 550 27.63 -4.08 -33.03
CA GLY A 550 28.84 -3.26 -32.86
C GLY A 550 28.58 -1.80 -32.51
N ALA A 551 29.61 -0.93 -32.59
CA ALA A 551 29.56 0.45 -32.07
C ALA A 551 29.59 1.57 -33.13
N VAL A 552 29.72 1.23 -34.42
CA VAL A 552 29.85 2.20 -35.51
C VAL A 552 28.78 1.94 -36.56
N ILE A 553 28.13 2.99 -37.08
CA ILE A 553 27.19 2.89 -38.19
C ILE A 553 27.28 4.08 -39.14
N MET A 554 27.07 3.83 -40.43
CA MET A 554 26.93 4.90 -41.44
C MET A 554 25.52 5.49 -41.40
N ASN A 555 25.40 6.77 -41.76
CA ASN A 555 24.09 7.43 -41.88
C ASN A 555 23.15 6.62 -42.77
N ASN A 556 21.85 6.64 -42.45
CA ASN A 556 20.80 5.97 -43.21
C ASN A 556 20.95 4.43 -43.32
N THR A 557 21.70 3.80 -42.41
CA THR A 557 21.78 2.34 -42.26
C THR A 557 21.04 1.91 -40.99
N PRO A 558 20.26 0.80 -41.00
CA PRO A 558 19.58 0.32 -39.81
C PRO A 558 20.56 -0.33 -38.82
N TYR A 559 20.56 0.14 -37.57
CA TYR A 559 21.28 -0.48 -36.47
C TYR A 559 20.51 -1.70 -35.95
N LEU A 560 21.08 -2.89 -36.11
CA LEU A 560 20.42 -4.15 -35.78
C LEU A 560 20.73 -4.62 -34.35
N VAL A 561 19.71 -5.15 -33.68
CA VAL A 561 19.83 -5.92 -32.44
C VAL A 561 19.04 -7.22 -32.54
N HIS A 562 19.52 -8.26 -31.87
CA HIS A 562 18.92 -9.59 -31.86
C HIS A 562 18.46 -9.93 -30.44
N LEU A 563 17.16 -10.17 -30.26
CA LEU A 563 16.53 -10.58 -29.01
C LEU A 563 16.39 -12.10 -28.96
N LYS A 564 17.02 -12.73 -27.96
CA LYS A 564 17.05 -14.19 -27.78
C LYS A 564 16.70 -14.60 -26.36
N ASP A 565 16.19 -15.82 -26.17
CA ASP A 565 16.02 -16.41 -24.85
C ASP A 565 17.34 -16.96 -24.29
N SER A 566 17.33 -17.42 -23.04
CA SER A 566 18.50 -17.99 -22.36
C SER A 566 19.05 -19.27 -23.00
N SER A 567 18.28 -19.91 -23.87
CA SER A 567 18.71 -21.07 -24.64
C SER A 567 19.23 -20.70 -26.02
N GLY A 568 19.22 -19.40 -26.38
CA GLY A 568 19.67 -18.88 -27.67
C GLY A 568 18.58 -18.85 -28.76
N ASN A 569 17.33 -19.21 -28.44
CA ASN A 569 16.25 -19.19 -29.42
C ASN A 569 15.82 -17.74 -29.73
N PRO A 570 15.54 -17.39 -30.99
CA PRO A 570 15.07 -16.06 -31.37
C PRO A 570 13.66 -15.77 -30.85
N LEU A 571 13.43 -14.54 -30.39
CA LEU A 571 12.11 -14.07 -29.96
C LEU A 571 11.47 -13.25 -31.07
N ALA A 572 10.60 -13.87 -31.87
CA ALA A 572 9.89 -13.21 -32.96
C ALA A 572 8.72 -12.34 -32.50
N SER A 573 8.40 -11.32 -33.30
CA SER A 573 7.25 -10.41 -33.15
C SER A 573 7.16 -9.71 -31.78
N LYS A 574 8.30 -9.39 -31.16
CA LYS A 574 8.39 -8.66 -29.88
C LYS A 574 8.63 -7.18 -30.13
N ASN A 575 7.88 -6.33 -29.43
CA ASN A 575 8.09 -4.89 -29.45
C ASN A 575 9.40 -4.54 -28.73
N VAL A 576 10.28 -3.84 -29.43
CA VAL A 576 11.53 -3.31 -28.89
C VAL A 576 11.50 -1.80 -29.02
N THR A 577 11.67 -1.13 -27.90
CA THR A 577 11.76 0.32 -27.81
C THR A 577 13.21 0.74 -27.93
N PHE A 578 13.53 1.57 -28.91
CA PHE A 578 14.84 2.21 -29.05
C PHE A 578 14.77 3.65 -28.59
N THR A 579 15.85 4.16 -28.01
CA THR A 579 16.02 5.58 -27.69
C THR A 579 17.38 6.04 -28.21
N PHE A 580 17.37 7.03 -29.08
CA PHE A 580 18.55 7.64 -29.68
C PHE A 580 18.35 9.15 -29.71
N ASP A 581 19.33 9.91 -29.23
CA ASP A 581 19.29 11.38 -29.29
C ASP A 581 18.02 12.00 -28.66
N GLY A 582 17.55 11.42 -27.54
CA GLY A 582 16.33 11.84 -26.85
C GLY A 582 15.01 11.42 -27.53
N LYS A 583 15.04 10.88 -28.75
CA LYS A 583 13.86 10.38 -29.47
C LYS A 583 13.64 8.90 -29.21
N THR A 584 12.37 8.50 -29.17
CA THR A 584 11.97 7.11 -28.93
C THR A 584 11.29 6.51 -30.15
N TYR A 585 11.66 5.27 -30.47
CA TYR A 585 11.17 4.51 -31.63
C TYR A 585 10.72 3.12 -31.16
N GLN A 586 9.73 2.53 -31.83
CA GLN A 586 9.27 1.17 -31.52
C GLN A 586 9.17 0.32 -32.78
N ASN A 587 9.93 -0.77 -32.82
CA ASN A 587 9.91 -1.73 -33.92
C ASN A 587 9.70 -3.15 -33.37
N LYS A 588 9.27 -4.07 -34.23
CA LYS A 588 9.07 -5.48 -33.88
C LYS A 588 10.23 -6.34 -34.39
N THR A 589 10.58 -7.36 -33.62
CA THR A 589 11.52 -8.39 -34.09
C THR A 589 10.91 -9.25 -35.20
N ASP A 590 11.74 -9.62 -36.17
CA ASP A 590 11.42 -10.57 -37.23
C ASP A 590 11.43 -12.03 -36.74
N ALA A 591 11.25 -13.00 -37.65
CA ALA A 591 11.29 -14.43 -37.34
C ALA A 591 12.63 -14.90 -36.73
N ASN A 592 13.71 -14.19 -36.99
CA ASN A 592 15.06 -14.46 -36.47
C ASN A 592 15.35 -13.70 -35.16
N GLY A 593 14.35 -13.02 -34.59
CA GLY A 593 14.50 -12.22 -33.38
C GLY A 593 15.27 -10.91 -33.61
N THR A 594 15.46 -10.50 -34.86
CA THR A 594 16.23 -9.32 -35.26
C THR A 594 15.30 -8.11 -35.40
N VAL A 595 15.74 -6.96 -34.93
CA VAL A 595 15.04 -5.68 -35.12
C VAL A 595 16.05 -4.57 -35.36
N GLY A 596 15.77 -3.71 -36.33
CA GLY A 596 16.62 -2.58 -36.70
C GLY A 596 16.01 -1.24 -36.34
N LEU A 597 16.84 -0.22 -36.09
CA LEU A 597 16.44 1.19 -36.09
C LEU A 597 17.25 1.94 -37.16
N LEU A 598 16.57 2.62 -38.08
CA LEU A 598 17.23 3.52 -39.04
C LEU A 598 17.78 4.76 -38.32
N ILE A 599 19.09 5.01 -38.43
CA ILE A 599 19.77 6.15 -37.81
C ILE A 599 20.02 7.22 -38.87
N ASN A 600 19.52 8.45 -38.61
CA ASN A 600 19.78 9.61 -39.45
C ASN A 600 20.31 10.78 -38.60
N VAL A 601 21.52 11.26 -38.90
CA VAL A 601 22.19 12.37 -38.21
C VAL A 601 22.67 13.44 -39.21
N ALA A 602 22.46 14.71 -38.89
CA ALA A 602 22.88 15.82 -39.76
C ALA A 602 24.42 15.99 -39.80
N SER A 603 25.10 15.73 -38.68
CA SER A 603 26.55 15.76 -38.54
C SER A 603 27.04 14.51 -37.79
N PRO A 604 28.31 14.09 -38.01
CA PRO A 604 28.87 12.94 -37.28
C PRO A 604 28.79 13.18 -35.78
N LYS A 605 28.26 12.21 -35.04
CA LYS A 605 28.17 12.29 -33.59
C LYS A 605 28.21 10.93 -32.92
N VAL A 606 28.81 10.89 -31.74
CA VAL A 606 28.72 9.76 -30.83
C VAL A 606 27.56 10.00 -29.88
N ALA A 607 26.55 9.14 -29.92
CA ALA A 607 25.38 9.24 -29.05
C ALA A 607 24.99 7.87 -28.49
N LYS A 608 24.46 7.86 -27.26
CA LYS A 608 24.01 6.63 -26.63
C LYS A 608 22.73 6.15 -27.29
N LEU A 609 22.77 4.96 -27.88
CA LEU A 609 21.60 4.21 -28.31
C LEU A 609 21.23 3.21 -27.22
N THR A 610 19.98 3.25 -26.73
CA THR A 610 19.44 2.22 -25.84
C THR A 610 18.32 1.46 -26.52
N TYR A 611 18.17 0.19 -26.20
CA TYR A 611 17.09 -0.65 -26.71
C TYR A 611 16.54 -1.52 -25.59
N LYS A 612 15.22 -1.65 -25.52
CA LYS A 612 14.51 -2.28 -24.42
C LYS A 612 13.36 -3.16 -24.92
N PHE A 613 13.34 -4.39 -24.45
CA PHE A 613 12.17 -5.25 -24.48
C PHE A 613 11.53 -5.22 -23.09
N ALA A 614 10.28 -4.77 -23.00
CA ALA A 614 9.59 -4.63 -21.72
C ALA A 614 9.24 -5.98 -21.05
N GLY A 615 9.49 -7.10 -21.73
CA GLY A 615 9.04 -8.42 -21.30
C GLY A 615 7.60 -8.69 -21.73
N ASP A 616 7.17 -9.93 -21.57
CA ASP A 616 5.78 -10.36 -21.75
C ASP A 616 5.39 -11.42 -20.71
N ASN A 617 4.30 -12.15 -20.91
CA ASN A 617 3.85 -13.18 -19.98
C ASN A 617 4.86 -14.34 -19.86
N LYS A 618 5.65 -14.63 -20.91
CA LYS A 618 6.58 -15.76 -21.00
C LYS A 618 8.04 -15.38 -20.80
N TYR A 619 8.46 -14.21 -21.25
CA TYR A 619 9.85 -13.74 -21.22
C TYR A 619 10.00 -12.52 -20.31
N ASP A 620 11.11 -12.44 -19.59
CA ASP A 620 11.42 -11.27 -18.76
C ASP A 620 11.75 -10.03 -19.58
N ALA A 621 11.83 -8.88 -18.91
CA ALA A 621 12.30 -7.66 -19.53
C ALA A 621 13.82 -7.72 -19.71
N SER A 622 14.31 -7.21 -20.83
CA SER A 622 15.74 -7.04 -21.08
C SER A 622 16.00 -5.72 -21.78
N SER A 623 17.22 -5.21 -21.62
CA SER A 623 17.65 -3.99 -22.27
C SER A 623 19.14 -4.06 -22.56
N GLY A 624 19.58 -3.28 -23.53
CA GLY A 624 20.99 -3.03 -23.75
C GLY A 624 21.21 -1.59 -24.21
N SER A 625 22.48 -1.24 -24.32
CA SER A 625 22.89 0.05 -24.84
C SER A 625 24.23 -0.06 -25.53
N VAL A 626 24.48 0.88 -26.42
CA VAL A 626 25.77 1.07 -27.07
C VAL A 626 26.05 2.57 -27.18
N SER A 627 27.31 2.97 -27.03
CA SER A 627 27.75 4.30 -27.48
C SER A 627 27.95 4.22 -28.98
N LEU A 628 26.98 4.71 -29.74
CA LEU A 628 26.94 4.58 -31.18
C LEU A 628 27.65 5.78 -31.82
N ASP A 629 28.73 5.51 -32.55
CA ASP A 629 29.39 6.48 -33.41
C ASP A 629 28.68 6.50 -34.77
N ALA A 630 27.77 7.47 -34.94
CA ALA A 630 26.98 7.67 -36.15
C ALA A 630 27.69 8.68 -37.06
N LYS A 631 28.11 8.25 -38.25
CA LYS A 631 28.76 9.12 -39.25
C LYS A 631 27.72 9.87 -40.10
N SER A 632 28.09 11.04 -40.64
CA SER A 632 27.29 11.78 -41.65
C SER A 632 27.72 11.39 -43.06
N ASP A 633 26.77 11.35 -43.99
CA ASP A 633 26.97 11.13 -45.42
C ASP A 633 27.29 12.41 -46.21
N LYS A 634 27.32 13.58 -45.55
CA LYS A 634 27.57 14.89 -46.19
C LYS A 634 28.85 15.60 -45.77
N ILE A 635 29.69 15.01 -44.92
CA ILE A 635 30.97 15.61 -44.47
C ILE A 635 32.12 14.66 -44.78
N PHE A 636 33.12 15.16 -45.49
CA PHE A 636 34.32 14.41 -45.88
C PHE A 636 35.52 14.94 -45.12
N THR A 637 36.22 14.03 -44.43
CA THR A 637 37.48 14.38 -43.78
C THR A 637 38.55 14.67 -44.81
N PHE A 638 39.54 15.46 -44.42
CA PHE A 638 40.70 15.75 -45.25
C PHE A 638 41.33 14.48 -45.85
N ASP A 639 41.54 13.44 -45.04
CA ASP A 639 42.14 12.17 -45.48
C ASP A 639 41.25 11.41 -46.47
N HIS A 640 39.92 11.48 -46.32
CA HIS A 640 39.00 10.89 -47.30
C HIS A 640 39.13 11.57 -48.67
N ILE A 641 39.27 12.90 -48.69
CA ILE A 641 39.42 13.68 -49.93
C ILE A 641 40.75 13.34 -50.61
N VAL A 642 41.85 13.30 -49.84
CA VAL A 642 43.17 12.90 -50.35
C VAL A 642 43.14 11.48 -50.90
N ALA A 643 42.55 10.52 -50.20
CA ALA A 643 42.40 9.16 -50.71
C ALA A 643 41.55 9.10 -51.99
N GLY A 644 40.53 9.97 -52.11
CA GLY A 644 39.79 10.17 -53.36
C GLY A 644 40.67 10.70 -54.48
N ALA A 645 41.57 11.63 -54.19
CA ALA A 645 42.48 12.22 -55.17
C ALA A 645 43.45 11.18 -55.74
N VAL A 646 44.04 10.35 -54.87
CA VAL A 646 44.89 9.20 -55.25
C VAL A 646 44.13 8.25 -56.18
N LYS A 647 42.89 7.90 -55.81
CA LYS A 647 42.02 7.02 -56.62
C LYS A 647 41.71 7.63 -57.98
N LEU A 648 41.38 8.93 -58.03
CA LEU A 648 41.07 9.61 -59.28
C LEU A 648 42.29 9.65 -60.19
N ARG A 649 43.46 10.03 -59.65
CA ARG A 649 44.71 10.07 -60.40
C ARG A 649 45.04 8.71 -61.00
N THR A 650 45.00 7.66 -60.16
CA THR A 650 45.23 6.28 -60.57
C THR A 650 44.24 5.84 -61.66
N PHE A 651 42.97 6.25 -61.55
CA PHE A 651 41.97 5.97 -62.57
C PHE A 651 42.31 6.66 -63.90
N VAL A 652 42.61 7.96 -63.86
CA VAL A 652 42.89 8.76 -65.06
C VAL A 652 44.14 8.22 -65.77
N GLU A 653 45.22 7.96 -65.04
CA GLU A 653 46.46 7.38 -65.59
C GLU A 653 46.25 5.99 -66.18
N LYS A 654 45.40 5.16 -65.55
CA LYS A 654 45.09 3.82 -66.03
C LYS A 654 44.22 3.85 -67.30
N ASN A 655 43.27 4.77 -67.38
CA ASN A 655 42.22 4.74 -68.40
C ASN A 655 42.36 5.81 -69.50
N GLY A 656 43.28 6.76 -69.36
CA GLY A 656 43.47 7.88 -70.29
C GLY A 656 42.26 8.81 -70.40
N LYS A 657 41.35 8.80 -69.41
CA LYS A 657 40.12 9.60 -69.40
C LYS A 657 39.63 9.85 -67.98
N MET A 658 38.82 10.91 -67.81
CA MET A 658 38.19 11.25 -66.54
C MET A 658 37.11 10.24 -66.11
N ALA A 659 36.97 10.01 -64.80
CA ALA A 659 35.90 9.17 -64.25
C ALA A 659 34.55 9.90 -64.31
N ALA A 660 33.43 9.20 -64.53
CA ALA A 660 32.11 9.83 -64.46
C ALA A 660 31.68 10.13 -63.01
N THR A 661 32.09 9.26 -62.07
CA THR A 661 31.81 9.37 -60.64
C THR A 661 32.98 8.78 -59.85
N ILE A 662 33.12 9.16 -58.59
CA ILE A 662 34.09 8.57 -57.65
C ILE A 662 33.38 8.09 -56.39
N SER A 663 33.93 7.07 -55.75
CA SER A 663 33.46 6.59 -54.44
C SER A 663 34.48 6.89 -53.35
N ILE A 664 34.08 7.73 -52.40
CA ILE A 664 34.89 8.16 -51.25
C ILE A 664 34.15 7.73 -49.99
N ASN A 665 34.82 6.97 -49.12
CA ASN A 665 34.22 6.45 -47.89
C ASN A 665 32.84 5.77 -48.09
N GLY A 666 32.69 5.01 -49.18
CA GLY A 666 31.44 4.31 -49.53
C GLY A 666 30.36 5.17 -50.20
N ILE A 667 30.58 6.49 -50.34
CA ILE A 667 29.63 7.42 -50.94
C ILE A 667 30.05 7.69 -52.39
N LYS A 668 29.13 7.43 -53.33
CA LYS A 668 29.32 7.69 -54.75
C LYS A 668 28.91 9.13 -55.08
N MET A 669 29.82 9.92 -55.65
CA MET A 669 29.58 11.32 -56.02
C MET A 669 30.05 11.62 -57.44
N ASN A 670 29.48 12.67 -58.05
CA ASN A 670 29.89 13.15 -59.37
C ASN A 670 31.24 13.91 -59.30
N MET A 671 31.89 14.11 -60.45
CA MET A 671 33.18 14.80 -60.50
C MET A 671 33.09 16.29 -60.15
N SER A 672 31.95 16.94 -60.37
CA SER A 672 31.75 18.35 -60.01
C SER A 672 31.82 18.58 -58.51
N SER A 673 31.07 17.78 -57.75
CA SER A 673 31.11 17.81 -56.29
C SER A 673 32.47 17.40 -55.76
N PHE A 674 33.14 16.46 -56.42
CA PHE A 674 34.49 16.08 -56.02
C PHE A 674 35.53 17.18 -56.32
N ALA A 675 35.38 17.94 -57.40
CA ALA A 675 36.23 19.08 -57.73
C ALA A 675 36.23 20.12 -56.60
N TYR A 676 35.05 20.42 -56.05
CA TYR A 676 34.91 21.31 -54.90
C TYR A 676 35.70 20.80 -53.69
N LEU A 677 35.58 19.51 -53.36
CA LEU A 677 36.33 18.88 -52.27
C LEU A 677 37.85 18.97 -52.50
N LEU A 678 38.32 18.66 -53.71
CA LEU A 678 39.74 18.75 -54.08
C LEU A 678 40.28 20.18 -53.91
N ALA A 679 39.55 21.16 -54.42
CA ALA A 679 39.96 22.56 -54.39
C ALA A 679 40.00 23.12 -52.95
N LYS A 680 38.95 22.88 -52.14
CA LYS A 680 38.96 23.23 -50.72
C LYS A 680 40.07 22.53 -49.94
N ALA A 681 40.41 21.28 -50.29
CA ALA A 681 41.54 20.59 -49.66
C ALA A 681 42.88 21.27 -49.99
N VAL A 682 43.11 21.69 -51.25
CA VAL A 682 44.32 22.43 -51.64
C VAL A 682 44.40 23.78 -50.91
N GLU A 683 43.30 24.52 -50.83
CA GLU A 683 43.22 25.78 -50.06
C GLU A 683 43.50 25.57 -48.57
N ASN A 684 42.88 24.55 -47.97
CA ASN A 684 43.09 24.21 -46.56
C ASN A 684 44.58 23.92 -46.30
N ILE A 685 45.24 23.13 -47.15
CA ILE A 685 46.67 22.85 -47.01
C ILE A 685 47.49 24.13 -47.13
N ASN A 686 47.18 25.00 -48.10
CA ASN A 686 47.89 26.27 -48.27
C ASN A 686 47.75 27.17 -47.03
N ASN A 687 46.62 27.08 -46.34
CA ASN A 687 46.34 27.78 -45.09
C ASN A 687 46.82 27.04 -43.82
N GLY A 688 47.56 25.94 -43.97
CA GLY A 688 48.07 25.14 -42.84
C GLY A 688 46.99 24.36 -42.07
N LYS A 689 45.82 24.12 -42.67
CA LYS A 689 44.66 23.45 -42.07
C LYS A 689 44.40 22.09 -42.71
N LYS A 690 43.78 21.19 -41.96
CA LYS A 690 43.23 19.90 -42.42
C LYS A 690 41.75 19.79 -42.07
N SER A 691 41.00 20.83 -42.38
CA SER A 691 39.58 20.91 -42.03
C SER A 691 38.73 19.91 -42.83
N ASP A 692 37.72 19.35 -42.17
CA ASP A 692 36.67 18.60 -42.84
C ASP A 692 35.90 19.52 -43.80
N VAL A 693 35.47 18.97 -44.93
CA VAL A 693 34.76 19.72 -45.97
C VAL A 693 33.37 19.14 -46.14
N ALA A 694 32.36 19.99 -46.07
CA ALA A 694 30.99 19.60 -46.39
C ALA A 694 30.86 19.38 -47.90
N LEU A 695 30.22 18.27 -48.28
CA LEU A 695 29.88 18.01 -49.67
C LEU A 695 28.83 19.02 -50.13
N VAL A 696 29.14 19.71 -51.21
CA VAL A 696 28.19 20.51 -51.96
C VAL A 696 27.75 19.71 -53.18
N ASP A 697 26.44 19.63 -53.43
CA ASP A 697 25.92 19.07 -54.67
C ASP A 697 26.10 20.10 -55.78
N VAL A 698 27.09 19.87 -56.65
CA VAL A 698 27.45 20.78 -57.73
C VAL A 698 26.80 20.28 -59.02
N GLN A 699 26.12 21.17 -59.74
CA GLN A 699 25.44 20.83 -60.98
C GLN A 699 26.43 20.32 -62.04
N THR A 700 25.97 19.42 -62.91
CA THR A 700 26.80 18.76 -63.95
C THR A 700 26.62 19.37 -65.35
N ASN A 701 25.92 20.50 -65.46
CA ASN A 701 25.65 21.25 -66.68
C ASN A 701 26.81 22.19 -67.05
N TYR A 702 28.00 21.63 -67.27
CA TYR A 702 29.16 22.34 -67.79
C TYR A 702 29.66 21.69 -69.09
N THR A 703 30.29 22.48 -69.95
CA THR A 703 30.90 21.95 -71.17
C THR A 703 32.38 21.65 -70.91
N ASN A 704 32.83 20.45 -71.30
CA ASN A 704 34.25 20.10 -71.33
C ASN A 704 34.88 20.49 -72.69
N GLY A 705 34.35 21.53 -73.33
CA GLY A 705 34.68 21.90 -74.72
C GLY A 705 36.12 22.38 -74.88
N GLY A 706 36.70 22.25 -76.07
CA GLY A 706 37.97 22.87 -76.46
C GLY A 706 39.21 21.99 -76.21
N ASN A 707 39.84 21.56 -77.30
CA ASN A 707 41.20 21.00 -77.35
C ASN A 707 42.18 21.90 -76.58
N SER A 708 42.28 21.72 -75.27
CA SER A 708 43.37 22.27 -74.51
C SER A 708 44.61 21.54 -75.05
N SER A 709 45.49 22.23 -75.75
CA SER A 709 46.82 21.72 -76.12
C SER A 709 47.84 22.09 -75.05
N ILE A 710 47.40 22.19 -73.80
CA ILE A 710 48.21 22.59 -72.67
C ILE A 710 49.05 21.38 -72.25
N ASN A 711 50.36 21.57 -72.30
CA ASN A 711 51.36 20.70 -71.72
C ASN A 711 52.41 21.59 -71.05
N ALA A 712 52.10 22.05 -69.84
CA ALA A 712 52.93 22.99 -69.10
C ALA A 712 52.69 22.89 -67.58
N ASP A 713 53.63 23.45 -66.82
CA ASP A 713 53.60 23.45 -65.37
C ASP A 713 52.96 24.75 -64.82
N LEU A 714 52.05 24.62 -63.85
CA LEU A 714 51.72 25.73 -62.96
C LEU A 714 52.54 25.61 -61.68
N ASN A 715 53.14 26.73 -61.25
CA ASN A 715 53.79 26.79 -59.94
C ASN A 715 52.78 26.77 -58.79
N LYS A 716 53.27 26.54 -57.56
CA LYS A 716 52.48 26.48 -56.33
C LYS A 716 51.50 27.62 -56.18
N THR A 717 51.96 28.86 -56.32
CA THR A 717 51.10 30.04 -56.18
C THR A 717 49.95 30.00 -57.18
N LYS A 718 50.22 29.62 -58.43
CA LYS A 718 49.22 29.64 -59.51
C LYS A 718 48.19 28.51 -59.47
N TYR A 719 48.54 27.29 -59.06
CA TYR A 719 47.50 26.25 -58.92
C TYR A 719 46.72 26.36 -57.59
N VAL A 720 47.26 27.05 -56.57
CA VAL A 720 46.49 27.44 -55.38
C VAL A 720 45.49 28.54 -55.72
N GLU A 721 45.89 29.55 -56.50
CA GLU A 721 44.99 30.58 -57.06
C GLU A 721 43.86 29.92 -57.86
N LEU A 722 44.20 28.98 -58.76
CA LEU A 722 43.22 28.15 -59.48
C LEU A 722 42.23 27.41 -58.55
N SER A 723 42.70 26.90 -57.40
CA SER A 723 41.83 26.20 -56.43
C SER A 723 40.84 27.16 -55.79
N LYS A 724 41.32 28.34 -55.40
CA LYS A 724 40.49 29.39 -54.81
C LYS A 724 39.45 29.90 -55.81
N ASP A 725 39.86 30.23 -57.03
CA ASP A 725 38.95 30.69 -58.09
C ASP A 725 37.87 29.64 -58.37
N LEU A 726 38.24 28.35 -58.32
CA LEU A 726 37.31 27.26 -58.52
C LEU A 726 36.29 27.15 -57.38
N THR A 727 36.69 27.29 -56.11
CA THR A 727 35.72 27.19 -55.01
C THR A 727 34.82 28.42 -54.91
N ASP A 728 35.37 29.62 -55.09
CA ASP A 728 34.59 30.87 -55.13
C ASP A 728 33.54 30.78 -56.26
N TYR A 729 33.93 30.34 -57.46
CA TYR A 729 32.99 30.16 -58.57
C TYR A 729 31.89 29.12 -58.28
N ILE A 730 32.24 27.98 -57.69
CA ILE A 730 31.25 26.93 -57.36
C ILE A 730 30.27 27.43 -56.30
N GLU A 731 30.73 28.23 -55.33
CA GLU A 731 29.90 28.80 -54.28
C GLU A 731 28.91 29.84 -54.83
N ASP A 732 29.34 30.64 -55.82
CA ASP A 732 28.49 31.65 -56.46
C ASP A 732 27.52 31.06 -57.49
N GLU A 733 27.98 30.13 -58.32
CA GLU A 733 27.26 29.67 -59.52
C GLU A 733 26.65 28.27 -59.38
N GLY A 734 27.00 27.51 -58.33
CA GLY A 734 26.50 26.15 -58.08
C GLY A 734 26.92 25.10 -59.11
N ARG A 735 27.84 25.44 -60.03
CA ARG A 735 28.34 24.58 -61.12
C ARG A 735 29.81 24.82 -61.39
N LEU A 736 30.45 23.93 -62.14
CA LEU A 736 31.82 24.12 -62.60
C LEU A 736 31.93 25.21 -63.70
N PRO A 737 33.02 25.98 -63.74
CA PRO A 737 33.30 26.86 -64.87
C PRO A 737 33.67 26.02 -66.10
N ASN A 738 33.16 26.41 -67.28
CA ASN A 738 33.47 25.73 -68.55
C ASN A 738 34.98 25.76 -68.87
N PHE A 739 35.69 26.80 -68.41
CA PHE A 739 37.14 26.90 -68.43
C PHE A 739 37.62 27.79 -67.29
N ILE A 740 38.85 27.57 -66.81
CA ILE A 740 39.57 28.56 -66.00
C ILE A 740 40.77 29.07 -66.80
N SER A 741 40.89 30.39 -66.90
CA SER A 741 42.02 31.02 -67.59
C SER A 741 43.21 31.11 -66.65
N THR A 742 44.35 30.57 -67.07
CA THR A 742 45.61 30.60 -66.31
C THR A 742 46.73 31.17 -67.16
N VAL A 743 47.90 31.41 -66.55
CA VAL A 743 49.11 31.87 -67.26
C VAL A 743 49.61 30.88 -68.33
N ILE A 744 49.22 29.60 -68.26
CA ILE A 744 49.58 28.58 -69.26
C ILE A 744 48.46 28.29 -70.26
N GLY A 745 47.36 29.05 -70.21
CA GLY A 745 46.21 28.94 -71.09
C GLY A 745 44.90 28.58 -70.38
N LYS A 746 43.85 28.34 -71.18
CA LYS A 746 42.51 27.97 -70.70
C LYS A 746 42.45 26.48 -70.35
N MET A 747 42.13 26.16 -69.10
CA MET A 747 42.00 24.78 -68.60
C MET A 747 40.54 24.33 -68.61
N SER A 748 40.29 23.13 -69.16
CA SER A 748 38.98 22.49 -69.08
C SER A 748 38.73 21.85 -67.70
N PRO A 749 37.45 21.57 -67.36
CA PRO A 749 37.05 20.88 -66.14
C PRO A 749 37.83 19.63 -65.81
N ASN A 750 37.94 18.71 -66.76
CA ASN A 750 38.66 17.48 -66.49
C ASN A 750 40.14 17.76 -66.20
N LEU A 751 40.74 18.75 -66.85
CA LEU A 751 42.16 19.06 -66.72
C LEU A 751 42.47 19.68 -65.35
N TYR A 752 41.70 20.67 -64.89
CA TYR A 752 41.94 21.25 -63.57
C TYR A 752 41.62 20.26 -62.44
N ILE A 753 40.55 19.46 -62.54
CA ILE A 753 40.22 18.43 -61.55
C ILE A 753 41.36 17.43 -61.40
N TYR A 754 41.90 16.95 -62.52
CA TYR A 754 43.00 15.99 -62.51
C TYR A 754 44.29 16.60 -61.97
N GLY A 755 44.61 17.86 -62.31
CA GLY A 755 45.77 18.53 -61.75
C GLY A 755 45.67 18.76 -60.24
N LEU A 756 44.49 19.13 -59.73
CA LEU A 756 44.25 19.22 -58.29
C LEU A 756 44.39 17.85 -57.62
N ALA A 757 43.88 16.78 -58.25
CA ALA A 757 44.06 15.43 -57.75
C ALA A 757 45.55 15.02 -57.68
N LYS A 758 46.36 15.35 -58.69
CA LYS A 758 47.82 15.14 -58.67
C LYS A 758 48.50 15.90 -57.54
N SER A 759 48.07 17.13 -57.27
CA SER A 759 48.64 17.93 -56.17
C SER A 759 48.39 17.30 -54.80
N LEU A 760 47.21 16.71 -54.59
CA LEU A 760 46.85 16.03 -53.34
C LEU A 760 47.44 14.62 -53.22
N ASP A 761 47.61 13.91 -54.32
CA ASP A 761 48.37 12.64 -54.35
C ASP A 761 49.83 12.89 -53.95
N PHE A 762 50.48 13.91 -54.52
CA PHE A 762 51.81 14.34 -54.08
C PHE A 762 51.84 14.72 -52.60
N TYR A 763 50.82 15.44 -52.12
CA TYR A 763 50.70 15.76 -50.69
C TYR A 763 50.62 14.49 -49.82
N SER A 764 49.94 13.44 -50.29
CA SER A 764 49.82 12.18 -49.53
C SER A 764 51.16 11.51 -49.27
N ASP A 765 52.12 11.64 -50.18
CA ASP A 765 53.47 11.08 -50.06
C ASP A 765 54.45 12.02 -49.37
N MET A 766 54.34 13.33 -49.63
CA MET A 766 55.37 14.32 -49.26
C MET A 766 54.95 15.25 -48.11
N ASN A 767 53.71 15.15 -47.66
CA ASN A 767 53.09 16.00 -46.62
C ASN A 767 53.27 17.52 -46.86
N ARG A 768 53.38 17.92 -48.14
CA ARG A 768 53.46 19.31 -48.59
C ARG A 768 52.91 19.40 -50.02
N LEU A 769 52.40 20.57 -50.40
CA LEU A 769 52.00 20.82 -51.80
C LEU A 769 53.24 20.86 -52.72
N PRO A 770 53.15 20.38 -53.98
CA PRO A 770 54.27 20.35 -54.91
C PRO A 770 54.69 21.76 -55.34
N ASN A 771 55.96 21.97 -55.70
CA ASN A 771 56.38 23.29 -56.18
C ASN A 771 55.74 23.64 -57.54
N TYR A 772 55.43 22.62 -58.33
CA TYR A 772 54.79 22.72 -59.64
C TYR A 772 53.84 21.54 -59.84
N VAL A 773 52.75 21.76 -60.57
CA VAL A 773 51.86 20.71 -61.07
C VAL A 773 51.83 20.79 -62.59
N THR A 774 52.19 19.70 -63.25
CA THR A 774 52.10 19.60 -64.72
C THR A 774 50.65 19.39 -65.13
N PHE A 775 50.18 20.15 -66.10
CA PHE A 775 48.87 19.95 -66.73
C PHE A 775 49.09 19.50 -68.16
N ASP A 776 48.69 18.27 -68.45
CA ASP A 776 48.71 17.70 -69.79
C ASP A 776 47.30 17.30 -70.18
N ALA A 777 46.74 18.03 -71.14
CA ALA A 777 45.39 17.80 -71.60
C ALA A 777 45.18 16.41 -72.23
N ARG A 778 46.26 15.75 -72.67
CA ARG A 778 46.20 14.36 -73.18
C ARG A 778 45.80 13.36 -72.10
N ASP A 779 46.08 13.67 -70.84
CA ASP A 779 45.74 12.78 -69.70
C ASP A 779 44.22 12.66 -69.52
N VAL A 780 43.44 13.64 -69.98
CA VAL A 780 42.01 13.78 -69.65
C VAL A 780 41.07 13.82 -70.86
N ASN A 781 41.61 13.95 -72.08
CA ASN A 781 40.85 14.09 -73.33
C ASN A 781 40.61 12.78 -74.11
N GLY A 782 40.83 11.61 -73.52
CA GLY A 782 40.44 10.33 -74.13
C GLY A 782 41.23 9.94 -75.37
N GLY A 783 42.55 10.18 -75.38
CA GLY A 783 43.43 9.72 -76.46
C GLY A 783 43.51 8.19 -76.52
N ASN A 784 43.34 7.62 -77.72
CA ASN A 784 43.44 6.19 -78.03
C ASN A 784 44.58 5.48 -77.27
N GLY A 785 44.24 4.67 -76.25
CA GLY A 785 44.89 3.43 -75.81
C GLY A 785 46.40 3.25 -75.92
N ASN A 786 47.22 4.30 -75.80
CA ASN A 786 48.65 4.21 -76.03
C ASN A 786 49.41 4.33 -74.71
N VAL A 787 49.93 3.18 -74.29
CA VAL A 787 51.05 2.98 -73.35
C VAL A 787 51.88 4.24 -73.12
N THR A 788 52.04 4.64 -71.85
CA THR A 788 52.84 5.79 -71.43
C THR A 788 54.32 5.57 -71.79
N LYS A 789 54.72 6.04 -72.97
CA LYS A 789 56.09 5.94 -73.49
C LYS A 789 57.05 6.81 -72.66
N LYS A 790 58.05 6.19 -72.02
CA LYS A 790 59.13 6.85 -71.26
C LYS A 790 60.49 6.67 -71.96
N GLY A 791 61.45 7.57 -71.74
CA GLY A 791 62.75 7.49 -72.42
C GLY A 791 62.78 8.17 -73.80
N ASN A 792 63.87 8.00 -74.54
CA ASN A 792 64.12 8.79 -75.76
C ASN A 792 63.26 8.29 -76.94
N ALA A 793 62.41 9.16 -77.48
CA ALA A 793 61.51 8.86 -78.59
C ALA A 793 62.24 8.30 -79.84
N SER A 794 63.45 8.79 -80.13
CA SER A 794 64.25 8.33 -81.29
C SER A 794 64.80 6.90 -81.15
N GLN A 795 64.77 6.35 -79.93
CA GLN A 795 65.26 5.01 -79.62
C GLN A 795 64.13 3.96 -79.57
N TYR A 796 62.91 4.31 -79.99
CA TYR A 796 61.80 3.37 -80.13
C TYR A 796 61.92 2.51 -81.39
N LYS A 797 62.78 1.49 -81.33
CA LYS A 797 63.02 0.52 -82.40
C LYS A 797 63.51 -0.81 -81.86
N LYS A 798 63.39 -1.85 -82.69
CA LYS A 798 63.77 -3.23 -82.35
C LYS A 798 65.21 -3.30 -81.83
N GLY A 799 65.39 -3.94 -80.68
CA GLY A 799 66.64 -4.01 -79.92
C GLY A 799 66.77 -2.97 -78.81
N LEU A 800 66.13 -1.79 -78.92
CA LEU A 800 66.26 -0.68 -77.96
C LEU A 800 65.00 -0.50 -77.12
N ASN A 801 64.16 0.51 -77.39
CA ASN A 801 62.87 0.66 -76.75
C ASN A 801 61.78 0.07 -77.67
N GLU A 802 61.05 -0.95 -77.24
CA GLU A 802 60.05 -1.62 -78.08
C GLU A 802 58.69 -1.67 -77.41
N VAL A 803 57.69 -1.08 -78.06
CA VAL A 803 56.30 -1.26 -77.64
C VAL A 803 55.87 -2.66 -78.02
N GLN A 804 55.52 -3.46 -77.01
CA GLN A 804 55.04 -4.83 -77.20
C GLN A 804 54.08 -5.18 -76.07
N SER A 805 52.78 -5.18 -76.32
CA SER A 805 51.80 -5.64 -75.34
C SER A 805 51.83 -7.17 -75.27
N LEU A 806 52.21 -7.72 -74.11
CA LEU A 806 52.32 -9.16 -73.88
C LEU A 806 51.37 -9.56 -72.74
N SER A 807 50.70 -10.69 -72.90
CA SER A 807 49.92 -11.30 -71.82
C SER A 807 50.82 -11.83 -70.70
N SER A 808 50.25 -12.03 -69.51
CA SER A 808 51.00 -12.58 -68.36
C SER A 808 51.63 -13.95 -68.65
N SER A 809 51.00 -14.78 -69.49
CA SER A 809 51.56 -16.08 -69.92
C SER A 809 52.74 -15.92 -70.88
N GLU A 810 52.70 -14.94 -71.78
CA GLU A 810 53.81 -14.60 -72.67
C GLU A 810 54.99 -13.98 -71.92
N LEU A 811 54.72 -13.26 -70.82
CA LEU A 811 55.74 -12.66 -69.96
C LEU A 811 56.41 -13.67 -69.02
N ALA A 812 55.72 -14.74 -68.65
CA ALA A 812 56.20 -15.74 -67.69
C ALA A 812 57.59 -16.32 -68.05
N LYS A 813 57.90 -16.47 -69.34
CA LYS A 813 59.21 -16.96 -69.79
C LYS A 813 60.37 -16.00 -69.50
N TYR A 814 60.11 -14.69 -69.42
CA TYR A 814 61.12 -13.66 -69.13
C TYR A 814 61.32 -13.42 -67.63
N LEU A 815 60.53 -14.09 -66.78
CA LEU A 815 60.71 -14.15 -65.33
C LEU A 815 61.55 -15.36 -64.90
N LYS A 816 61.70 -16.37 -65.78
CA LYS A 816 62.52 -17.55 -65.50
C LYS A 816 63.99 -17.15 -65.48
N SER A 817 64.67 -17.49 -64.39
CA SER A 817 66.11 -17.28 -64.23
C SER A 817 66.85 -18.61 -64.31
N SER A 818 67.98 -18.63 -65.02
CA SER A 818 68.86 -19.79 -65.13
C SER A 818 70.27 -19.39 -65.58
N GLY A 819 71.25 -20.30 -65.47
CA GLY A 819 72.58 -20.12 -66.03
C GLY A 819 73.28 -18.81 -65.60
N ASN A 820 73.52 -17.92 -66.57
CA ASN A 820 74.27 -16.67 -66.39
C ASN A 820 73.54 -15.60 -65.56
N ASP A 821 72.23 -15.73 -65.38
CA ASP A 821 71.41 -14.86 -64.53
C ASP A 821 70.79 -15.56 -63.33
N ALA A 822 71.32 -16.73 -62.95
CA ALA A 822 70.82 -17.54 -61.84
C ALA A 822 70.71 -16.73 -60.53
N LEU A 823 69.52 -16.77 -59.91
CA LEU A 823 69.25 -16.08 -58.65
C LEU A 823 69.93 -16.80 -57.47
N ASN A 824 70.53 -16.02 -56.59
CA ASN A 824 70.94 -16.46 -55.25
C ASN A 824 70.34 -15.53 -54.17
N SER A 825 70.58 -15.84 -52.90
CA SER A 825 70.04 -15.06 -51.78
C SER A 825 70.51 -13.59 -51.79
N ALA A 826 71.74 -13.32 -52.23
CA ALA A 826 72.28 -11.96 -52.30
C ALA A 826 71.58 -11.11 -53.38
N ILE A 827 71.34 -11.68 -54.57
CA ILE A 827 70.60 -11.04 -55.66
C ILE A 827 69.17 -10.75 -55.23
N LYS A 828 68.47 -11.71 -54.62
CA LYS A 828 67.09 -11.52 -54.13
C LYS A 828 67.01 -10.45 -53.04
N SER A 829 67.95 -10.46 -52.11
CA SER A 829 67.99 -9.48 -51.01
C SER A 829 68.24 -8.07 -51.53
N LEU A 830 69.18 -7.91 -52.47
CA LEU A 830 69.43 -6.61 -53.09
C LEU A 830 68.23 -6.14 -53.92
N ALA A 831 67.62 -7.01 -54.73
CA ALA A 831 66.44 -6.66 -55.50
C ALA A 831 65.27 -6.19 -54.61
N ASN A 832 65.00 -6.90 -53.51
CA ASN A 832 64.02 -6.49 -52.51
C ASN A 832 64.38 -5.14 -51.88
N SER A 833 65.65 -4.91 -51.54
CA SER A 833 66.11 -3.65 -50.96
C SER A 833 65.97 -2.47 -51.92
N LEU A 834 66.34 -2.65 -53.20
CA LEU A 834 66.26 -1.58 -54.20
C LEU A 834 64.82 -1.23 -54.57
N THR A 835 63.90 -2.20 -54.46
CA THR A 835 62.50 -2.03 -54.83
C THR A 835 61.57 -1.74 -53.65
N ALA A 836 62.10 -1.78 -52.42
CA ALA A 836 61.35 -1.44 -51.21
C ALA A 836 60.77 -0.03 -51.28
N GLY A 837 59.49 0.12 -50.91
CA GLY A 837 58.77 1.39 -50.93
C GLY A 837 58.43 1.93 -52.33
N LYS A 838 58.75 1.22 -53.41
CA LYS A 838 58.46 1.67 -54.78
C LYS A 838 57.17 1.03 -55.29
N SER A 839 56.18 1.86 -55.61
CA SER A 839 54.83 1.45 -55.98
C SER A 839 54.64 1.12 -57.46
N THR A 840 55.48 1.66 -58.35
CA THR A 840 55.38 1.44 -59.81
C THR A 840 56.47 0.51 -60.35
N VAL A 841 56.16 -0.25 -61.40
CA VAL A 841 57.15 -1.11 -62.08
C VAL A 841 58.30 -0.26 -62.66
N TRP A 842 57.98 0.93 -63.20
CA TRP A 842 59.00 1.89 -63.65
C TRP A 842 59.97 2.29 -62.54
N ALA A 843 59.48 2.69 -61.37
CA ALA A 843 60.34 3.13 -60.28
C ALA A 843 61.25 1.99 -59.77
N LYS A 844 60.74 0.76 -59.75
CA LYS A 844 61.53 -0.43 -59.41
C LYS A 844 62.62 -0.71 -60.46
N ALA A 845 62.25 -0.69 -61.74
CA ALA A 845 63.17 -0.90 -62.86
C ALA A 845 64.28 0.16 -62.91
N GLU A 846 63.93 1.43 -62.71
CA GLU A 846 64.87 2.55 -62.70
C GLU A 846 65.84 2.47 -61.53
N ALA A 847 65.37 2.07 -60.34
CA ALA A 847 66.23 1.86 -59.19
C ALA A 847 67.25 0.73 -59.39
N ILE A 848 66.82 -0.38 -59.98
CA ILE A 848 67.71 -1.51 -60.33
C ILE A 848 68.75 -1.06 -61.36
N PHE A 849 68.30 -0.42 -62.44
CA PHE A 849 69.18 0.09 -63.49
C PHE A 849 70.23 1.05 -62.95
N ASN A 850 69.81 2.08 -62.19
CA ASN A 850 70.70 3.08 -61.63
C ASN A 850 71.70 2.43 -60.67
N TRP A 851 71.26 1.51 -59.82
CA TRP A 851 72.17 0.84 -58.90
C TRP A 851 73.27 0.06 -59.63
N VAL A 852 72.92 -0.71 -60.67
CA VAL A 852 73.95 -1.45 -61.43
C VAL A 852 74.89 -0.48 -62.14
N ARG A 853 74.36 0.58 -62.77
CA ARG A 853 75.17 1.60 -63.47
C ARG A 853 76.17 2.30 -62.54
N ASP A 854 75.76 2.56 -61.31
CA ASP A 854 76.52 3.39 -60.37
C ASP A 854 77.42 2.55 -59.45
N ASN A 855 77.25 1.22 -59.40
CA ASN A 855 77.96 0.34 -58.46
C ASN A 855 78.71 -0.84 -59.14
N VAL A 856 78.78 -0.86 -60.47
CA VAL A 856 79.52 -1.89 -61.21
C VAL A 856 80.46 -1.21 -62.20
N ASP A 857 81.75 -1.43 -62.03
CA ASP A 857 82.77 -0.88 -62.93
C ASP A 857 82.92 -1.73 -64.20
N TYR A 858 83.25 -1.09 -65.31
CA TYR A 858 83.47 -1.80 -66.57
C TYR A 858 84.87 -2.46 -66.61
N GLU A 859 84.93 -3.74 -66.98
CA GLU A 859 86.19 -4.48 -67.20
C GLU A 859 86.17 -5.13 -68.59
N TYR A 860 87.25 -4.98 -69.37
CA TYR A 860 87.29 -5.45 -70.76
C TYR A 860 87.73 -6.93 -70.85
N TYR A 861 86.84 -7.79 -71.33
CA TYR A 861 87.12 -9.18 -71.73
C TYR A 861 86.00 -9.69 -72.66
N ALA A 862 86.26 -10.81 -73.34
CA ALA A 862 85.27 -11.46 -74.20
C ALA A 862 84.28 -12.31 -73.37
N ASN A 863 83.00 -12.32 -73.79
CA ASN A 863 81.90 -13.09 -73.20
C ASN A 863 81.68 -12.83 -71.70
N THR A 864 80.73 -13.53 -71.07
CA THR A 864 80.50 -13.41 -69.63
C THR A 864 81.64 -14.10 -68.85
N LYS A 865 82.18 -13.44 -67.82
CA LYS A 865 83.19 -14.05 -66.94
C LYS A 865 82.63 -14.29 -65.54
N TYR A 866 81.78 -13.39 -65.05
CA TYR A 866 81.36 -13.38 -63.66
C TYR A 866 79.91 -13.80 -63.47
N LYS A 867 79.08 -13.74 -64.52
CA LYS A 867 77.63 -13.97 -64.45
C LYS A 867 76.99 -12.97 -63.46
N ALA A 868 75.69 -13.05 -63.23
CA ALA A 868 75.02 -12.13 -62.29
C ALA A 868 75.61 -12.20 -60.88
N THR A 869 75.83 -13.42 -60.35
CA THR A 869 76.34 -13.64 -58.99
C THR A 869 77.75 -13.09 -58.79
N GLY A 870 78.67 -13.38 -59.72
CA GLY A 870 80.04 -12.88 -59.62
C GLY A 870 80.12 -11.38 -59.85
N THR A 871 79.30 -10.83 -60.76
CA THR A 871 79.24 -9.38 -61.00
C THR A 871 78.76 -8.64 -59.75
N LEU A 872 77.71 -9.14 -59.08
CA LEU A 872 77.22 -8.57 -57.83
C LEU A 872 78.30 -8.56 -56.74
N SER A 873 79.09 -9.63 -56.67
CA SER A 873 80.12 -9.82 -55.64
C SER A 873 81.38 -9.00 -55.91
N LYS A 874 81.82 -8.93 -57.18
CA LYS A 874 83.06 -8.24 -57.58
C LYS A 874 82.87 -6.77 -57.88
N LYS A 875 81.63 -6.31 -58.08
CA LYS A 875 81.30 -4.93 -58.49
C LYS A 875 82.02 -4.48 -59.76
N LYS A 876 82.31 -5.41 -60.65
CA LYS A 876 82.87 -5.13 -61.97
C LYS A 876 82.51 -6.19 -62.99
N GLY A 877 82.47 -5.83 -64.27
CA GLY A 877 82.30 -6.77 -65.38
C GLY A 877 82.16 -6.09 -66.74
N ASN A 878 82.12 -6.87 -67.82
CA ASN A 878 81.88 -6.33 -69.16
C ASN A 878 80.37 -6.09 -69.41
N CYS A 879 79.99 -5.83 -70.66
CA CYS A 879 78.60 -5.60 -71.04
C CYS A 879 77.67 -6.80 -70.80
N CYS A 880 78.14 -8.03 -71.02
CA CYS A 880 77.37 -9.25 -70.73
C CYS A 880 77.10 -9.38 -69.22
N ASP A 881 78.12 -9.11 -68.40
CA ASP A 881 78.05 -9.22 -66.94
C ASP A 881 77.12 -8.16 -66.31
N HIS A 882 77.16 -6.91 -66.81
CA HIS A 882 76.19 -5.88 -66.43
C HIS A 882 74.76 -6.29 -66.80
N ALA A 883 74.54 -6.78 -68.02
CA ALA A 883 73.22 -7.21 -68.47
C ALA A 883 72.71 -8.40 -67.64
N ASN A 884 73.57 -9.38 -67.34
CA ASN A 884 73.24 -10.52 -66.49
C ASN A 884 72.75 -10.07 -65.11
N LEU A 885 73.44 -9.11 -64.48
CA LEU A 885 73.05 -8.61 -63.16
C LEU A 885 71.72 -7.82 -63.19
N ILE A 886 71.50 -6.96 -64.19
CA ILE A 886 70.22 -6.25 -64.34
C ILE A 886 69.08 -7.25 -64.50
N VAL A 887 69.23 -8.21 -65.41
CA VAL A 887 68.19 -9.22 -65.68
C VAL A 887 67.91 -10.04 -64.42
N ALA A 888 68.94 -10.47 -63.69
CA ALA A 888 68.77 -11.22 -62.45
C ALA A 888 68.06 -10.41 -61.36
N LEU A 889 68.42 -9.13 -61.17
CA LEU A 889 67.75 -8.25 -60.20
C LEU A 889 66.31 -7.95 -60.58
N CYS A 890 66.03 -7.71 -61.87
CA CYS A 890 64.66 -7.52 -62.36
C CYS A 890 63.81 -8.77 -62.14
N ARG A 891 64.31 -9.95 -62.50
CA ARG A 891 63.60 -11.23 -62.29
C ARG A 891 63.37 -11.53 -60.82
N ALA A 892 64.33 -11.20 -59.95
CA ALA A 892 64.16 -11.32 -58.50
C ALA A 892 63.12 -10.35 -57.91
N ALA A 893 62.80 -9.26 -58.62
CA ALA A 893 61.78 -8.29 -58.26
C ALA A 893 60.44 -8.49 -59.03
N ASP A 894 60.25 -9.67 -59.65
CA ASP A 894 59.11 -10.02 -60.50
C ASP A 894 58.89 -9.07 -61.70
N ILE A 895 59.99 -8.54 -62.26
CA ILE A 895 59.97 -7.69 -63.45
C ILE A 895 60.53 -8.47 -64.65
N PRO A 896 59.73 -8.68 -65.72
CA PRO A 896 60.20 -9.37 -66.91
C PRO A 896 61.39 -8.65 -67.55
N ALA A 897 62.47 -9.37 -67.80
CA ALA A 897 63.70 -8.82 -68.40
C ALA A 897 64.30 -9.79 -69.43
N ARG A 898 64.92 -9.23 -70.47
CA ARG A 898 65.55 -9.97 -71.57
C ARG A 898 66.84 -9.31 -72.01
N TYR A 899 67.57 -9.94 -72.93
CA TYR A 899 68.82 -9.42 -73.48
C TYR A 899 68.64 -8.94 -74.91
N SER A 900 69.38 -7.90 -75.30
CA SER A 900 69.59 -7.46 -76.67
C SER A 900 71.08 -7.51 -77.00
N HIS A 901 71.42 -8.01 -78.19
CA HIS A 901 72.80 -8.12 -78.68
C HIS A 901 72.93 -7.43 -80.03
N GLY A 902 73.83 -6.46 -80.13
CA GLY A 902 74.17 -5.75 -81.35
C GLY A 902 75.59 -6.03 -81.85
N LYS A 903 75.81 -5.90 -83.16
CA LYS A 903 77.13 -5.72 -83.77
C LYS A 903 77.27 -4.31 -84.32
N ASN A 904 78.51 -3.88 -84.55
CA ASN A 904 78.84 -2.55 -85.06
C ASN A 904 78.32 -1.41 -84.16
N CYS A 905 78.36 -1.62 -82.83
CA CYS A 905 78.04 -0.59 -81.86
C CYS A 905 79.21 0.38 -81.77
N LYS A 906 79.03 1.59 -82.31
CA LYS A 906 80.04 2.65 -82.35
C LYS A 906 79.97 3.47 -81.07
N PHE A 907 80.89 3.22 -80.15
CA PHE A 907 80.99 3.94 -78.88
C PHE A 907 81.55 5.34 -79.08
N SER A 908 81.15 6.24 -78.19
CA SER A 908 81.66 7.61 -78.11
C SER A 908 83.17 7.69 -77.87
N SER A 909 83.81 6.61 -77.44
CA SER A 909 85.28 6.47 -77.36
C SER A 909 85.95 6.17 -78.70
N GLY A 910 85.20 5.97 -79.79
CA GLY A 910 85.72 5.54 -81.09
C GLY A 910 85.75 4.02 -81.29
N LEU A 911 85.55 3.22 -80.23
CA LEU A 911 85.48 1.76 -80.33
C LEU A 911 84.27 1.30 -81.15
N ASN A 912 84.46 0.37 -82.08
CA ASN A 912 83.39 -0.25 -82.85
C ASN A 912 83.40 -1.77 -82.63
N THR A 913 82.45 -2.29 -81.86
CA THR A 913 82.46 -3.70 -81.44
C THR A 913 81.05 -4.28 -81.28
N GLY A 914 80.94 -5.57 -80.94
CA GLY A 914 79.71 -6.18 -80.46
C GLY A 914 79.37 -5.74 -79.04
N HIS A 915 78.09 -5.57 -78.73
CA HIS A 915 77.62 -5.09 -77.43
C HIS A 915 76.33 -5.79 -77.00
N VAL A 916 76.21 -6.06 -75.70
CA VAL A 916 75.03 -6.69 -75.09
C VAL A 916 74.47 -5.77 -74.01
N TRP A 917 73.15 -5.58 -73.99
CA TRP A 917 72.45 -4.83 -72.95
C TRP A 917 71.16 -5.53 -72.53
N ALA A 918 70.64 -5.17 -71.35
CA ALA A 918 69.36 -5.66 -70.89
C ALA A 918 68.20 -4.84 -71.48
N GLN A 919 67.03 -5.46 -71.59
CA GLN A 919 65.75 -4.78 -71.78
C GLN A 919 64.82 -5.15 -70.62
N ILE A 920 64.15 -4.16 -70.04
CA ILE A 920 63.23 -4.32 -68.90
C ILE A 920 61.80 -4.00 -69.36
N TYR A 921 60.85 -4.89 -69.06
CA TYR A 921 59.45 -4.70 -69.43
C TYR A 921 58.71 -3.83 -68.42
N VAL A 922 58.16 -2.70 -68.88
CA VAL A 922 57.35 -1.80 -68.05
C VAL A 922 56.15 -1.33 -68.87
N ASP A 923 54.96 -1.60 -68.35
CA ASP A 923 53.67 -1.07 -68.82
C ASP A 923 53.42 -1.20 -70.35
N GLY A 924 53.84 -2.29 -70.98
CA GLY A 924 53.64 -2.50 -72.43
C GLY A 924 54.86 -2.19 -73.30
N VAL A 925 56.00 -1.83 -72.72
CA VAL A 925 57.24 -1.49 -73.45
C VAL A 925 58.44 -2.23 -72.87
N TRP A 926 59.30 -2.75 -73.73
CA TRP A 926 60.67 -3.14 -73.41
C TRP A 926 61.59 -1.93 -73.46
N TYR A 927 62.10 -1.49 -72.32
CA TYR A 927 63.02 -0.36 -72.23
C TYR A 927 64.47 -0.82 -72.23
N SER A 928 65.31 -0.15 -73.02
CA SER A 928 66.75 -0.39 -73.04
C SER A 928 67.40 -0.02 -71.69
N ALA A 929 68.17 -0.94 -71.13
CA ALA A 929 68.81 -0.85 -69.82
C ALA A 929 70.31 -1.19 -69.96
N ASP A 930 71.06 -0.29 -70.61
CA ASP A 930 72.51 -0.39 -70.76
C ASP A 930 73.23 0.36 -69.63
N ALA A 931 73.64 -0.38 -68.59
CA ALA A 931 74.28 0.20 -67.40
C ALA A 931 75.80 0.38 -67.53
N THR A 932 76.40 0.17 -68.71
CA THR A 932 77.87 0.19 -68.87
C THR A 932 78.50 1.59 -68.82
N SER A 933 77.71 2.63 -68.61
CA SER A 933 78.17 4.02 -68.57
C SER A 933 77.23 4.89 -67.73
N SER A 934 77.81 5.74 -66.90
CA SER A 934 77.10 6.77 -66.12
C SER A 934 76.28 7.74 -66.99
N ARG A 935 76.63 7.90 -68.28
CA ARG A 935 75.85 8.70 -69.26
C ARG A 935 74.49 8.10 -69.60
N ASN A 936 74.26 6.82 -69.35
CA ASN A 936 73.02 6.16 -69.75
C ASN A 936 71.92 6.30 -68.69
N LYS A 937 70.68 6.37 -69.15
CA LYS A 937 69.46 6.30 -68.33
C LYS A 937 68.58 5.17 -68.83
N LEU A 938 67.68 4.66 -67.99
CA LEU A 938 66.70 3.67 -68.42
C LEU A 938 65.87 4.22 -69.59
N GLY A 939 65.86 3.50 -70.71
CA GLY A 939 65.22 3.90 -71.95
C GLY A 939 65.96 4.99 -72.76
N ASN A 940 67.19 5.35 -72.39
CA ASN A 940 68.00 6.34 -73.11
C ASN A 940 69.51 6.03 -73.03
N ILE A 941 70.04 5.44 -74.09
CA ILE A 941 71.47 5.12 -74.23
C ILE A 941 72.19 6.30 -74.89
N GLN A 942 73.32 6.74 -74.32
CA GLN A 942 74.09 7.89 -74.78
C GLN A 942 75.60 7.60 -74.98
N ASN A 943 76.10 6.46 -74.49
CA ASN A 943 77.52 6.13 -74.59
C ASN A 943 77.95 5.57 -75.96
N TRP A 944 77.01 5.21 -76.84
CA TRP A 944 77.28 4.77 -78.21
C TRP A 944 76.16 5.20 -79.17
N ASN A 945 76.46 5.24 -80.47
CA ASN A 945 75.51 5.67 -81.50
C ASN A 945 74.42 4.62 -81.72
N THR A 946 73.27 4.84 -81.10
CA THR A 946 72.09 3.97 -81.21
C THR A 946 71.46 3.95 -82.60
N ASN A 947 71.86 4.81 -83.54
CA ASN A 947 71.33 4.86 -84.90
C ASN A 947 72.04 3.95 -85.90
N SER A 948 73.24 3.45 -85.59
CA SER A 948 74.10 2.78 -86.57
C SER A 948 74.39 1.29 -86.30
N PHE A 949 73.84 0.70 -85.23
CA PHE A 949 74.10 -0.71 -84.89
C PHE A 949 73.23 -1.68 -85.70
N THR A 950 73.68 -2.92 -85.81
CA THR A 950 72.88 -4.03 -86.36
C THR A 950 72.51 -4.99 -85.24
N LEU A 951 71.20 -5.19 -85.02
CA LEU A 951 70.71 -6.17 -84.03
C LEU A 951 71.05 -7.60 -84.48
N LYS A 952 71.75 -8.36 -83.64
CA LYS A 952 72.02 -9.79 -83.84
C LYS A 952 70.88 -10.66 -83.31
N GLY A 953 70.30 -10.29 -82.17
CA GLY A 953 69.22 -11.07 -81.58
C GLY A 953 68.77 -10.54 -80.22
N GLN A 954 67.69 -11.13 -79.74
CA GLN A 954 67.13 -10.90 -78.40
C GLN A 954 66.91 -12.25 -77.74
N TYR A 955 67.34 -12.37 -76.49
CA TYR A 955 67.46 -13.67 -75.83
C TYR A 955 66.79 -13.65 -74.46
N ILE A 956 66.22 -14.79 -74.07
CA ILE A 956 65.73 -15.01 -72.69
C ILE A 956 66.92 -15.32 -71.77
N HIS A 957 67.89 -16.11 -72.26
CA HIS A 957 69.16 -16.41 -71.59
C HIS A 957 70.30 -16.18 -72.59
N LEU A 958 71.41 -15.61 -72.11
CA LEU A 958 72.63 -15.47 -72.92
C LEU A 958 73.32 -16.83 -73.04
N GLU A 959 73.59 -17.25 -74.29
CA GLU A 959 74.14 -18.57 -74.63
C GLU A 959 75.67 -18.67 -74.49
N PHE A 960 76.37 -17.57 -74.21
CA PHE A 960 77.83 -17.47 -74.20
C PHE A 960 78.38 -16.65 -73.05
#